data_AF-A0A7T5RID1-F1
#
_entry.id   AF-A0A7T5RID1-F1
#
_cell.length_a   1.000
_cell.length_b   1.000
_cell.length_c   1.000
_cell.angle_alpha   90.00
_cell.angle_beta   90.00
_cell.angle_gamma   90.00
#
_symmetry.space_group_name_H-M   'P 1'
#
loop_
_entity.id
_entity.type
_entity.pdbx_description
1 polymer ?
#
loop_
_entity_poly.entity_id
_entity_poly.type
_entity_poly.pdbx_seq_one_letter_code
_entity_poly.pdbx_strand_id
1 'polypeptide(L)'
;MGKENEEIIASANQRAGLNEPQELPVLGSNAKALIEKIITLNPKNPDYPFSQPFDKHYAGMVSDDPGVYARKYTLARALIADGRYGNIRFLDTAFIPQGEEVPPQVQALKDDLHVRVREELLKRGDKKVTAEVEEDMRNFTQEVDEGKTLDAQEFRKLVHLFGGSRVVDILYRTRPEFRGMPVEKVKSIIADFLGDFLVKKGGFNPDDIEVGIKYLSEATFQEGLYETIKDNCLQFYNFQKKAGSAESDRELTNEYFDIADMEIQGFKNPHLDQILQRARQYYTSLYEDLPKPPQIIGELKEGRSFPDLNQLINMKEVVDKRRVAIADDMGLGKSASMILTKEMLHLKCALVAAPANVISTWQRYLSDQKVDGKQMGYFKEGMAPKVVIIDNPLALHESDFSQADYVLISHERLNDSYTPVLEQVPFEMVIVDEVHKLKNLQKGVRAGNLIKIAQAAERRNAYLGILSGTPVPNKIQDVAMILKLLYPERFGEASNKDLVKKIINGDLLDLRSLLIPRMQMKGKESLNLPELTQDVIKVDMSPEEKEVYEVLMENDEMEATEKIQVLRQFLMNPKLLDMTPNMEGSKIKAVGQHLNNVFQNKNKVVMFVNGYVQGIIRGDKEKIILGRMGLPDDVEIKVIHGEDMGNIERERIQSEFNNSDKKILLVVSGQTADVGIDLSGGEEVVFYNEPWSLYDKQQQLARVHREGVKHPVRSMTFITNGTIEDGISIYIQMKQNAIEKLLRGIELSKMDKELLEKDEKVEGSNLEVNRELADYYFSSLDRMMKIFGHVRELGEEAFIKFLERYGEDYAECYSDLGSRNYQSNACRINGTIIAEMIEKHGQDLVGLRILDIASGPEMLRKHITDKYQDRIISLDINALHFKGEGGNRIVGSFTALPVESGSIDYANLSLALHYSRFVPSKGEYERLKVLAEMNRVLKIGGKTVLNLMYNADLKSFEKFKTIVEALGFKIDEEYTDNVIVGTQYQSRIITLEKIQDIDPDINVVISNIDKEAYDGLKMPKGSCGLKNPRKIVRAFVVNGVNHPVKFNDSDQAVLEEETTIMTEGEQLRNMYGGVKYIPRDDIIQNGYARVLIANKYVLFKKLQNNNGVVIIR
;
A
#
# COMPACT_ATOMS: atom_id res chain seq x y z
N MET A 1 -16.09 36.45 -49.99
CA MET A 1 -17.07 35.40 -49.64
C MET A 1 -16.59 33.98 -49.96
N GLY A 2 -16.10 33.65 -51.17
CA GLY A 2 -15.60 32.29 -51.45
C GLY A 2 -14.29 31.89 -50.75
N LYS A 3 -13.34 32.83 -50.57
CA LYS A 3 -12.01 32.57 -49.96
C LYS A 3 -11.98 32.62 -48.43
N GLU A 4 -12.78 33.47 -47.79
CA GLU A 4 -12.87 33.56 -46.31
C GLU A 4 -13.56 32.33 -45.71
N ASN A 5 -14.49 31.68 -46.44
CA ASN A 5 -15.20 30.50 -45.94
C ASN A 5 -14.37 29.20 -46.03
N GLU A 6 -13.39 29.14 -46.93
CA GLU A 6 -12.42 28.03 -46.97
C GLU A 6 -11.43 28.11 -45.80
N GLU A 7 -11.04 29.32 -45.38
CA GLU A 7 -10.16 29.52 -44.21
C GLU A 7 -10.84 29.19 -42.87
N ILE A 8 -12.14 29.44 -42.71
CA ILE A 8 -12.88 29.11 -41.48
C ILE A 8 -13.08 27.59 -41.35
N ILE A 9 -13.37 26.90 -42.45
CA ILE A 9 -13.52 25.43 -42.46
C ILE A 9 -12.16 24.74 -42.31
N ALA A 10 -11.11 25.27 -42.94
CA ALA A 10 -9.74 24.82 -42.73
C ALA A 10 -9.28 25.00 -41.27
N SER A 11 -9.63 26.14 -40.65
CA SER A 11 -9.38 26.46 -39.24
C SER A 11 -10.13 25.51 -38.28
N ALA A 12 -11.39 25.16 -38.58
CA ALA A 12 -12.17 24.22 -37.79
C ALA A 12 -11.65 22.77 -37.91
N ASN A 13 -11.22 22.36 -39.12
CA ASN A 13 -10.62 21.04 -39.34
C ASN A 13 -9.22 20.93 -38.72
N GLN A 14 -8.43 22.02 -38.72
CA GLN A 14 -7.16 22.10 -37.99
C GLN A 14 -7.35 21.99 -36.47
N ARG A 15 -8.39 22.64 -35.92
CA ARG A 15 -8.74 22.51 -34.49
C ARG A 15 -9.28 21.13 -34.11
N ALA A 16 -9.75 20.35 -35.08
CA ALA A 16 -10.27 18.98 -34.91
C ALA A 16 -9.23 17.86 -35.16
N GLY A 17 -7.99 18.21 -35.56
CA GLY A 17 -6.86 17.26 -35.63
C GLY A 17 -6.91 16.23 -36.77
N LEU A 18 -7.61 16.51 -37.87
CA LEU A 18 -7.70 15.59 -39.02
C LEU A 18 -6.73 16.05 -40.13
N ASN A 19 -5.64 15.31 -40.34
CA ASN A 19 -4.76 15.49 -41.50
C ASN A 19 -5.15 14.49 -42.61
N GLU A 20 -5.35 15.04 -43.80
CA GLU A 20 -5.68 14.44 -45.11
C GLU A 20 -7.16 14.11 -45.46
N PRO A 21 -7.59 14.42 -46.70
CA PRO A 21 -8.99 14.37 -47.11
C PRO A 21 -9.34 13.02 -47.71
N GLN A 22 -9.99 12.14 -46.94
CA GLN A 22 -10.81 11.11 -47.57
C GLN A 22 -12.06 11.77 -48.14
N GLU A 23 -12.29 11.59 -49.44
CA GLU A 23 -13.42 12.14 -50.20
C GLU A 23 -14.76 11.76 -49.54
N LEU A 24 -15.30 12.67 -48.73
CA LEU A 24 -16.71 12.64 -48.32
C LEU A 24 -17.57 13.00 -49.54
N PRO A 25 -18.68 12.29 -49.81
CA PRO A 25 -19.54 12.56 -50.94
C PRO A 25 -20.04 14.01 -50.86
N VAL A 26 -19.84 14.76 -51.94
CA VAL A 26 -20.13 16.18 -52.08
C VAL A 26 -21.49 16.52 -51.46
N LEU A 27 -21.46 17.10 -50.27
CA LEU A 27 -22.63 17.63 -49.58
C LEU A 27 -23.24 18.71 -50.49
N GLY A 28 -24.42 18.43 -51.05
CA GLY A 28 -25.16 19.38 -51.86
C GLY A 28 -25.29 20.74 -51.16
N SER A 29 -25.37 21.81 -51.96
CA SER A 29 -25.39 23.23 -51.55
C SER A 29 -26.31 23.58 -50.36
N ASN A 30 -27.35 22.79 -50.12
CA ASN A 30 -28.26 22.96 -48.99
C ASN A 30 -27.67 22.60 -47.62
N ALA A 31 -26.76 21.63 -47.50
CA ALA A 31 -26.17 21.24 -46.22
C ALA A 31 -25.11 22.25 -45.75
N LYS A 32 -24.35 22.82 -46.70
CA LYS A 32 -23.35 23.85 -46.44
C LYS A 32 -23.99 25.15 -45.92
N ALA A 33 -25.12 25.56 -46.53
CA ALA A 33 -25.92 26.71 -46.08
C ALA A 33 -26.60 26.49 -44.71
N LEU A 34 -26.91 25.24 -44.37
CA LEU A 34 -27.52 24.86 -43.09
C LEU A 34 -26.49 24.90 -41.94
N ILE A 35 -25.29 24.39 -42.19
CA ILE A 35 -24.15 24.41 -41.26
C ILE A 35 -23.69 25.87 -41.01
N GLU A 36 -23.59 26.70 -42.05
CA GLU A 36 -23.27 28.14 -41.91
C GLU A 36 -24.31 28.91 -41.06
N LYS A 37 -25.61 28.53 -41.13
CA LYS A 37 -26.68 29.13 -40.32
C LYS A 37 -26.73 28.65 -38.87
N ILE A 38 -26.30 27.42 -38.58
CA ILE A 38 -26.32 26.83 -37.23
C ILE A 38 -25.14 27.33 -36.39
N ILE A 39 -23.97 27.50 -37.00
CA ILE A 39 -22.74 27.92 -36.31
C ILE A 39 -22.80 29.40 -35.85
N THR A 40 -23.71 30.22 -36.40
CA THR A 40 -23.70 31.68 -36.21
C THR A 40 -24.69 32.27 -35.18
N LEU A 41 -25.52 31.49 -34.47
CA LEU A 41 -26.67 32.08 -33.74
C LEU A 41 -26.85 31.67 -32.26
N ASN A 42 -27.29 32.67 -31.47
CA ASN A 42 -27.51 32.66 -30.02
C ASN A 42 -28.73 31.78 -29.63
N PRO A 43 -28.60 30.77 -28.74
CA PRO A 43 -29.69 29.85 -28.36
C PRO A 43 -30.89 30.49 -27.65
N LYS A 44 -30.80 31.77 -27.26
CA LYS A 44 -31.89 32.50 -26.59
C LYS A 44 -32.86 33.18 -27.57
N ASN A 45 -32.63 33.10 -28.89
CA ASN A 45 -33.50 33.73 -29.87
C ASN A 45 -34.55 32.74 -30.43
N PRO A 46 -35.86 32.97 -30.23
CA PRO A 46 -36.94 32.05 -30.65
C PRO A 46 -37.13 31.92 -32.17
N ASP A 47 -36.53 32.80 -32.98
CA ASP A 47 -36.56 32.70 -34.45
C ASP A 47 -35.42 31.82 -34.97
N TYR A 48 -35.60 30.52 -34.75
CA TYR A 48 -34.80 29.41 -35.25
C TYR A 48 -35.01 29.26 -36.78
N PRO A 49 -34.03 28.82 -37.60
CA PRO A 49 -34.25 28.67 -39.04
C PRO A 49 -35.15 27.48 -39.41
N PHE A 50 -35.62 26.73 -38.41
CA PHE A 50 -36.65 25.72 -38.57
C PHE A 50 -37.90 26.20 -37.82
N SER A 51 -39.07 26.11 -38.46
CA SER A 51 -40.37 26.43 -37.84
C SER A 51 -40.72 25.54 -36.63
N GLN A 52 -39.84 24.59 -36.28
CA GLN A 52 -39.97 23.65 -35.18
C GLN A 52 -38.60 23.43 -34.51
N PRO A 53 -38.55 23.01 -33.22
CA PRO A 53 -37.31 22.60 -32.55
C PRO A 53 -36.50 21.59 -33.37
N PHE A 54 -35.16 21.66 -33.29
CA PHE A 54 -34.24 20.73 -33.96
C PHE A 54 -34.69 19.27 -33.89
N ASP A 55 -35.08 18.84 -32.69
CA ASP A 55 -35.51 17.48 -32.38
C ASP A 55 -36.72 17.06 -33.22
N LYS A 56 -37.66 17.99 -33.48
CA LYS A 56 -38.84 17.76 -34.35
C LYS A 56 -38.51 17.83 -35.83
N HIS A 57 -37.64 18.77 -36.24
CA HIS A 57 -37.19 18.85 -37.62
C HIS A 57 -36.45 17.58 -38.06
N TYR A 58 -35.65 17.02 -37.14
CA TYR A 58 -34.90 15.80 -37.33
C TYR A 58 -35.80 14.56 -37.45
N ALA A 59 -36.80 14.42 -36.57
CA ALA A 59 -37.76 13.32 -36.62
C ALA A 59 -38.53 13.26 -37.96
N GLY A 60 -38.63 14.39 -38.68
CA GLY A 60 -39.22 14.45 -40.02
C GLY A 60 -38.30 14.04 -41.17
N MET A 61 -36.99 13.88 -40.93
CA MET A 61 -36.03 13.37 -41.92
C MET A 61 -36.00 11.83 -41.87
N VAL A 62 -36.99 11.15 -42.44
CA VAL A 62 -37.05 9.68 -42.52
C VAL A 62 -36.67 9.24 -43.93
N SER A 63 -35.56 8.52 -44.10
CA SER A 63 -35.11 7.97 -45.39
C SER A 63 -33.98 6.96 -45.21
N ASP A 64 -34.01 5.87 -45.98
CA ASP A 64 -32.95 4.84 -46.03
C ASP A 64 -31.73 5.28 -46.88
N ASP A 65 -31.66 6.53 -47.33
CA ASP A 65 -30.57 7.08 -48.14
C ASP A 65 -29.30 7.33 -47.28
N PRO A 66 -28.15 6.70 -47.61
CA PRO A 66 -26.86 6.97 -46.95
C PRO A 66 -26.49 8.46 -46.91
N GLY A 67 -26.86 9.23 -47.94
CA GLY A 67 -26.61 10.68 -47.99
C GLY A 67 -27.38 11.47 -46.94
N VAL A 68 -28.55 10.98 -46.51
CA VAL A 68 -29.34 11.57 -45.42
C VAL A 68 -28.69 11.25 -44.07
N TYR A 69 -28.25 10.01 -43.84
CA TYR A 69 -27.50 9.64 -42.62
C TYR A 69 -26.19 10.44 -42.47
N ALA A 70 -25.40 10.58 -43.53
CA ALA A 70 -24.17 11.37 -43.50
C ALA A 70 -24.42 12.84 -43.11
N ARG A 71 -25.48 13.45 -43.64
CA ARG A 71 -25.93 14.81 -43.28
C ARG A 71 -26.34 14.90 -41.82
N LYS A 72 -27.13 13.94 -41.33
CA LYS A 72 -27.57 13.85 -39.94
C LYS A 72 -26.38 13.77 -38.98
N TYR A 73 -25.45 12.84 -39.19
CA TYR A 73 -24.28 12.67 -38.34
C TYR A 73 -23.37 13.91 -38.37
N THR A 74 -23.13 14.50 -39.54
CA THR A 74 -22.30 15.72 -39.68
C THR A 74 -22.92 16.92 -38.94
N LEU A 75 -24.24 17.06 -38.99
CA LEU A 75 -24.96 18.14 -38.32
C LEU A 75 -24.89 18.02 -36.79
N ALA A 76 -25.07 16.81 -36.25
CA ALA A 76 -24.93 16.56 -34.82
C ALA A 76 -23.50 16.80 -34.33
N ARG A 77 -22.48 16.40 -35.10
CA ARG A 77 -21.08 16.71 -34.78
C ARG A 77 -20.83 18.21 -34.69
N ALA A 78 -21.37 18.99 -35.64
CA ALA A 78 -21.26 20.44 -35.63
C ALA A 78 -21.95 21.07 -34.40
N LEU A 79 -23.12 20.54 -33.99
CA LEU A 79 -23.83 21.01 -32.79
C LEU A 79 -23.08 20.71 -31.48
N ILE A 80 -22.42 19.54 -31.40
CA ILE A 80 -21.56 19.21 -30.24
C ILE A 80 -20.35 20.14 -30.22
N ALA A 81 -19.69 20.35 -31.36
CA ALA A 81 -18.51 21.23 -31.47
C ALA A 81 -18.84 22.71 -31.14
N ASP A 82 -20.06 23.15 -31.42
CA ASP A 82 -20.55 24.48 -31.09
C ASP A 82 -20.77 24.69 -29.57
N GLY A 83 -20.95 23.60 -28.81
CA GLY A 83 -21.05 23.62 -27.34
C GLY A 83 -22.34 24.25 -26.78
N ARG A 84 -23.19 24.87 -27.61
CA ARG A 84 -24.40 25.58 -27.17
C ARG A 84 -25.67 24.73 -27.18
N TYR A 85 -25.65 23.54 -27.77
CA TYR A 85 -26.82 22.65 -27.83
C TYR A 85 -27.07 21.96 -26.48
N GLY A 86 -28.28 22.12 -25.94
CA GLY A 86 -28.63 21.68 -24.58
C GLY A 86 -29.01 20.20 -24.44
N ASN A 87 -29.59 19.57 -25.47
CA ASN A 87 -30.22 18.26 -25.38
C ASN A 87 -29.35 17.12 -25.92
N ILE A 88 -28.13 16.94 -25.38
CA ILE A 88 -27.18 15.95 -25.91
C ILE A 88 -27.72 14.50 -25.84
N ARG A 89 -28.54 14.16 -24.85
CA ARG A 89 -29.21 12.84 -24.76
C ARG A 89 -30.12 12.53 -25.94
N PHE A 90 -30.68 13.55 -26.61
CA PHE A 90 -31.42 13.36 -27.85
C PHE A 90 -30.51 12.86 -28.97
N LEU A 91 -29.26 13.35 -29.04
CA LEU A 91 -28.28 12.84 -30.00
C LEU A 91 -27.92 11.38 -29.70
N ASP A 92 -27.84 11.00 -28.43
CA ASP A 92 -27.54 9.62 -28.03
C ASP A 92 -28.67 8.65 -28.41
N THR A 93 -29.92 9.04 -28.15
CA THR A 93 -31.09 8.14 -28.29
C THR A 93 -31.74 8.19 -29.66
N ALA A 94 -31.74 9.34 -30.34
CA ALA A 94 -32.44 9.54 -31.61
C ALA A 94 -31.52 9.56 -32.83
N PHE A 95 -30.22 9.88 -32.69
CA PHE A 95 -29.27 9.78 -33.81
C PHE A 95 -28.61 8.41 -33.94
N ILE A 96 -28.64 7.60 -32.87
CA ILE A 96 -27.99 6.29 -32.80
C ILE A 96 -29.09 5.26 -32.52
N PRO A 97 -29.89 4.87 -33.52
CA PRO A 97 -30.93 3.87 -33.33
C PRO A 97 -30.32 2.54 -32.86
N GLN A 98 -30.85 1.99 -31.77
CA GLN A 98 -30.45 0.67 -31.27
C GLN A 98 -31.08 -0.42 -32.12
N GLY A 99 -30.26 -1.14 -32.89
CA GLY A 99 -30.69 -2.32 -33.66
C GLY A 99 -31.02 -2.09 -35.14
N GLU A 100 -30.91 -0.88 -35.68
CA GLU A 100 -31.04 -0.63 -37.13
C GLU A 100 -29.68 -0.82 -37.85
N GLU A 101 -29.67 -1.63 -38.92
CA GLU A 101 -28.51 -1.77 -39.81
C GLU A 101 -28.28 -0.46 -40.59
N VAL A 102 -27.18 0.21 -40.27
CA VAL A 102 -26.78 1.45 -40.93
C VAL A 102 -25.86 1.10 -42.11
N PRO A 103 -25.98 1.75 -43.28
CA PRO A 103 -25.14 1.44 -44.44
C PRO A 103 -23.64 1.53 -44.09
N PRO A 104 -22.78 0.58 -44.52
CA PRO A 104 -21.35 0.53 -44.14
C PRO A 104 -20.60 1.85 -44.40
N GLN A 105 -21.02 2.61 -45.41
CA GLN A 105 -20.45 3.88 -45.84
C GLN A 105 -20.57 5.01 -44.81
N VAL A 106 -21.51 4.91 -43.87
CA VAL A 106 -21.76 5.95 -42.83
C VAL A 106 -21.54 5.44 -41.40
N GLN A 107 -21.12 4.19 -41.24
CA GLN A 107 -20.83 3.57 -39.94
C GLN A 107 -19.74 4.34 -39.17
N ALA A 108 -18.65 4.73 -39.83
CA ALA A 108 -17.58 5.52 -39.19
C ALA A 108 -18.06 6.89 -38.66
N LEU A 109 -19.04 7.51 -39.33
CA LEU A 109 -19.64 8.78 -38.89
C LEU A 109 -20.58 8.57 -37.69
N LYS A 110 -21.26 7.42 -37.63
CA LYS A 110 -22.10 7.02 -36.48
C LYS A 110 -21.21 6.78 -35.25
N ASP A 111 -20.12 6.04 -35.41
CA ASP A 111 -19.20 5.71 -34.31
C ASP A 111 -18.48 6.98 -33.78
N ASP A 112 -18.00 7.87 -34.66
CA ASP A 112 -17.43 9.16 -34.23
C ASP A 112 -18.47 10.06 -33.55
N LEU A 113 -19.73 10.07 -34.01
CA LEU A 113 -20.79 10.79 -33.30
C LEU A 113 -21.03 10.19 -31.92
N HIS A 114 -21.12 8.87 -31.80
CA HIS A 114 -21.34 8.18 -30.52
C HIS A 114 -20.27 8.53 -29.49
N VAL A 115 -18.99 8.52 -29.90
CA VAL A 115 -17.86 8.94 -29.04
C VAL A 115 -18.03 10.40 -28.58
N ARG A 116 -18.34 11.33 -29.50
CA ARG A 116 -18.49 12.76 -29.16
C ARG A 116 -19.70 13.05 -28.27
N VAL A 117 -20.80 12.33 -28.49
CA VAL A 117 -22.00 12.42 -27.66
C VAL A 117 -21.69 11.95 -26.24
N ARG A 118 -21.05 10.78 -26.10
CA ARG A 118 -20.59 10.27 -24.80
C ARG A 118 -19.61 11.22 -24.12
N GLU A 119 -18.60 11.72 -24.84
CA GLU A 119 -17.63 12.68 -24.32
C GLU A 119 -18.31 13.95 -23.76
N GLU A 120 -19.28 14.50 -24.48
CA GLU A 120 -20.01 15.69 -24.06
C GLU A 120 -20.97 15.42 -22.88
N LEU A 121 -21.60 14.24 -22.83
CA LEU A 121 -22.40 13.80 -21.67
C LEU A 121 -21.54 13.64 -20.41
N LEU A 122 -20.33 13.08 -20.55
CA LEU A 122 -19.35 12.96 -19.47
C LEU A 122 -18.91 14.33 -18.96
N LYS A 123 -18.58 15.27 -19.87
CA LYS A 123 -18.23 16.66 -19.51
C LYS A 123 -19.35 17.38 -18.75
N ARG A 124 -20.61 17.07 -19.07
CA ARG A 124 -21.80 17.62 -18.38
C ARG A 124 -22.16 16.89 -17.08
N GLY A 125 -21.42 15.85 -16.70
CA GLY A 125 -21.62 15.12 -15.46
C GLY A 125 -22.85 14.18 -15.47
N ASP A 126 -23.20 13.62 -16.62
CA ASP A 126 -24.29 12.64 -16.71
C ASP A 126 -23.98 11.37 -15.89
N LYS A 127 -24.72 11.14 -14.80
CA LYS A 127 -24.44 10.05 -13.86
C LYS A 127 -24.52 8.66 -14.48
N LYS A 128 -25.43 8.43 -15.44
CA LYS A 128 -25.64 7.11 -16.04
C LYS A 128 -24.46 6.74 -16.93
N VAL A 129 -24.13 7.63 -17.87
CA VAL A 129 -22.99 7.46 -18.79
C VAL A 129 -21.68 7.39 -18.00
N THR A 130 -21.54 8.20 -16.95
CA THR A 130 -20.35 8.15 -16.08
C THR A 130 -20.15 6.78 -15.43
N ALA A 131 -21.21 6.16 -14.91
CA ALA A 131 -21.12 4.84 -14.28
C ALA A 131 -20.78 3.73 -15.30
N GLU A 132 -21.42 3.75 -16.47
CA GLU A 132 -21.15 2.80 -17.56
C GLU A 132 -19.70 2.88 -18.03
N VAL A 133 -19.19 4.09 -18.29
CA VAL A 133 -17.82 4.30 -18.78
C VAL A 133 -16.77 3.97 -17.69
N GLU A 134 -17.10 4.21 -16.41
CA GLU A 134 -16.24 3.78 -15.29
C GLU A 134 -16.11 2.25 -15.24
N GLU A 135 -17.19 1.51 -15.42
CA GLU A 135 -17.20 0.04 -15.44
C GLU A 135 -16.42 -0.51 -16.65
N ASP A 136 -16.70 0.02 -17.85
CA ASP A 136 -15.98 -0.34 -19.08
C ASP A 136 -14.46 -0.14 -18.93
N MET A 137 -14.06 0.98 -18.33
CA MET A 137 -12.65 1.28 -18.12
C MET A 137 -12.01 0.36 -17.08
N ARG A 138 -12.71 0.02 -15.99
CA ARG A 138 -12.19 -0.95 -14.99
C ARG A 138 -11.94 -2.31 -15.64
N ASN A 139 -12.89 -2.81 -16.42
CA ASN A 139 -12.76 -4.07 -17.16
C ASN A 139 -11.56 -4.02 -18.11
N PHE A 140 -11.43 -2.97 -18.92
CA PHE A 140 -10.28 -2.82 -19.82
C PHE A 140 -8.94 -2.77 -19.05
N THR A 141 -8.86 -2.00 -17.96
CA THR A 141 -7.61 -1.93 -17.18
C THR A 141 -7.23 -3.27 -16.54
N GLN A 142 -8.22 -4.08 -16.14
CA GLN A 142 -7.97 -5.44 -15.66
C GLN A 142 -7.47 -6.35 -16.79
N GLU A 143 -8.07 -6.28 -17.97
CA GLU A 143 -7.59 -7.04 -19.14
C GLU A 143 -6.14 -6.67 -19.54
N VAL A 144 -5.78 -5.39 -19.42
CA VAL A 144 -4.42 -4.90 -19.66
C VAL A 144 -3.43 -5.49 -18.66
N ASP A 145 -3.80 -5.58 -17.38
CA ASP A 145 -2.94 -6.19 -16.36
C ASP A 145 -2.70 -7.68 -16.65
N GLU A 146 -3.77 -8.40 -17.00
CA GLU A 146 -3.72 -9.83 -17.30
C GLU A 146 -3.14 -10.16 -18.68
N GLY A 147 -3.13 -9.21 -19.63
CA GLY A 147 -2.60 -9.36 -20.98
C GLY A 147 -3.43 -10.27 -21.90
N LYS A 148 -4.73 -10.41 -21.65
CA LYS A 148 -5.60 -11.43 -22.28
C LYS A 148 -6.07 -11.09 -23.69
N THR A 149 -6.23 -9.81 -24.03
CA THR A 149 -6.78 -9.36 -25.32
C THR A 149 -5.71 -8.74 -26.22
N LEU A 150 -5.92 -8.79 -27.55
CA LEU A 150 -5.01 -8.16 -28.53
C LEU A 150 -4.88 -6.65 -28.25
N ASP A 151 -6.00 -5.98 -28.00
CA ASP A 151 -6.03 -4.56 -27.67
C ASP A 151 -5.27 -4.26 -26.36
N ALA A 152 -5.40 -5.12 -25.35
CA ALA A 152 -4.64 -5.00 -24.11
C ALA A 152 -3.13 -5.13 -24.35
N GLN A 153 -2.72 -6.07 -25.20
CA GLN A 153 -1.32 -6.24 -25.57
C GLN A 153 -0.76 -5.04 -26.34
N GLU A 154 -1.50 -4.50 -27.32
CA GLU A 154 -1.11 -3.26 -28.03
C GLU A 154 -0.97 -2.07 -27.07
N PHE A 155 -1.89 -1.94 -26.10
CA PHE A 155 -1.80 -0.89 -25.08
C PHE A 155 -0.54 -1.03 -24.23
N ARG A 156 -0.17 -2.25 -23.82
CA ARG A 156 1.07 -2.52 -23.09
C ARG A 156 2.31 -2.12 -23.90
N LYS A 157 2.35 -2.44 -25.20
CA LYS A 157 3.43 -2.03 -26.11
C LYS A 157 3.59 -0.50 -26.16
N LEU A 158 2.49 0.23 -26.28
CA LEU A 158 2.51 1.70 -26.27
C LEU A 158 2.99 2.27 -24.94
N VAL A 159 2.60 1.66 -23.82
CA VAL A 159 3.07 2.04 -22.48
C VAL A 159 4.56 1.78 -22.31
N HIS A 160 5.10 0.69 -22.87
CA HIS A 160 6.54 0.43 -22.88
C HIS A 160 7.30 1.45 -23.73
N LEU A 161 6.77 1.80 -24.92
CA LEU A 161 7.43 2.72 -25.85
C LEU A 161 7.47 4.17 -25.33
N PHE A 162 6.37 4.65 -24.75
CA PHE A 162 6.22 6.05 -24.33
C PHE A 162 6.34 6.27 -22.82
N GLY A 163 6.42 5.19 -22.04
CA GLY A 163 6.57 5.18 -20.59
C GLY A 163 5.26 5.29 -19.81
N GLY A 164 5.22 4.64 -18.63
CA GLY A 164 4.03 4.56 -17.77
C GLY A 164 3.44 5.88 -17.28
N SER A 165 4.21 6.97 -17.28
CA SER A 165 3.68 8.32 -16.98
C SER A 165 2.76 8.89 -18.04
N ARG A 166 2.83 8.38 -19.27
CA ARG A 166 1.98 8.80 -20.39
C ARG A 166 0.74 7.94 -20.50
N VAL A 167 0.49 7.01 -19.57
CA VAL A 167 -0.62 6.05 -19.65
C VAL A 167 -1.98 6.70 -19.88
N VAL A 168 -2.25 7.88 -19.29
CA VAL A 168 -3.50 8.62 -19.51
C VAL A 168 -3.58 9.19 -20.92
N ASP A 169 -2.47 9.78 -21.40
CA ASP A 169 -2.37 10.31 -22.76
C ASP A 169 -2.54 9.18 -23.79
N ILE A 170 -1.89 8.04 -23.55
CA ILE A 170 -2.01 6.81 -24.35
C ILE A 170 -3.47 6.34 -24.33
N LEU A 171 -4.09 6.23 -23.15
CA LEU A 171 -5.46 5.75 -22.99
C LEU A 171 -6.46 6.61 -23.76
N TYR A 172 -6.42 7.93 -23.60
CA TYR A 172 -7.32 8.80 -24.37
C TYR A 172 -7.04 8.77 -25.87
N ARG A 173 -5.82 8.41 -26.27
CA ARG A 173 -5.47 8.33 -27.68
C ARG A 173 -5.91 7.03 -28.32
N THR A 174 -5.73 5.90 -27.65
CA THR A 174 -6.08 4.56 -28.12
C THR A 174 -7.54 4.22 -27.89
N ARG A 175 -8.15 4.80 -26.86
CA ARG A 175 -9.53 4.55 -26.43
C ARG A 175 -10.30 5.88 -26.30
N PRO A 176 -10.70 6.50 -27.43
CA PRO A 176 -11.45 7.76 -27.44
C PRO A 176 -12.76 7.73 -26.65
N GLU A 177 -13.36 6.55 -26.47
CA GLU A 177 -14.58 6.33 -25.69
C GLU A 177 -14.46 6.74 -24.21
N PHE A 178 -13.23 6.79 -23.67
CA PHE A 178 -12.96 7.25 -22.30
C PHE A 178 -12.74 8.78 -22.22
N ARG A 179 -12.68 9.50 -23.35
CA ARG A 179 -12.50 10.95 -23.36
C ARG A 179 -13.68 11.67 -22.71
N GLY A 180 -13.38 12.77 -22.01
CA GLY A 180 -14.37 13.55 -21.28
C GLY A 180 -14.59 13.07 -19.84
N MET A 181 -14.05 11.90 -19.47
CA MET A 181 -13.94 11.55 -18.06
C MET A 181 -13.00 12.52 -17.33
N PRO A 182 -13.33 12.90 -16.08
CA PRO A 182 -12.40 13.62 -15.21
C PRO A 182 -11.08 12.86 -15.10
N VAL A 183 -9.97 13.55 -15.34
CA VAL A 183 -8.62 12.95 -15.33
C VAL A 183 -8.32 12.29 -13.99
N GLU A 184 -8.81 12.86 -12.89
CA GLU A 184 -8.67 12.32 -11.54
C GLU A 184 -9.35 10.97 -11.37
N LYS A 185 -10.50 10.76 -12.03
CA LYS A 185 -11.20 9.46 -12.00
C LYS A 185 -10.46 8.42 -12.83
N VAL A 186 -9.97 8.83 -13.99
CA VAL A 186 -9.22 7.95 -14.89
C VAL A 186 -7.95 7.46 -14.23
N LYS A 187 -7.17 8.39 -13.69
CA LYS A 187 -5.94 8.06 -12.97
C LYS A 187 -6.22 7.18 -11.73
N SER A 188 -7.31 7.42 -11.00
CA SER A 188 -7.74 6.56 -9.88
C SER A 188 -7.99 5.11 -10.30
N ILE A 189 -8.72 4.88 -11.39
CA ILE A 189 -8.99 3.51 -11.90
C ILE A 189 -7.71 2.85 -12.43
N ILE A 190 -6.88 3.59 -13.17
CA ILE A 190 -5.57 3.08 -13.63
C ILE A 190 -4.69 2.71 -12.42
N ALA A 191 -4.69 3.51 -11.36
CA ALA A 191 -3.92 3.23 -10.15
C ALA A 191 -4.38 1.95 -9.43
N ASP A 192 -5.70 1.68 -9.42
CA ASP A 192 -6.28 0.50 -8.80
C ASP A 192 -5.85 -0.82 -9.50
N PHE A 193 -5.69 -0.82 -10.83
CA PHE A 193 -5.46 -2.06 -11.62
C PHE A 193 -4.09 -2.15 -12.29
N LEU A 194 -3.56 -1.04 -12.80
CA LEU A 194 -2.31 -1.01 -13.58
C LEU A 194 -1.14 -0.40 -12.82
N GLY A 195 -1.35 0.07 -11.59
CA GLY A 195 -0.33 0.77 -10.81
C GLY A 195 1.01 0.02 -10.74
N ASP A 196 0.97 -1.29 -10.50
CA ASP A 196 2.18 -2.13 -10.39
C ASP A 196 2.79 -2.45 -11.77
N PHE A 197 1.95 -2.62 -12.79
CA PHE A 197 2.39 -2.81 -14.18
C PHE A 197 3.22 -1.61 -14.68
N LEU A 198 2.79 -0.39 -14.35
CA LEU A 198 3.44 0.86 -14.77
C LEU A 198 4.83 1.08 -14.13
N VAL A 199 5.18 0.28 -13.12
CA VAL A 199 6.50 0.28 -12.48
C VAL A 199 7.52 -0.58 -13.25
N LYS A 200 7.10 -1.53 -14.08
CA LYS A 200 8.05 -2.38 -14.82
C LYS A 200 8.66 -1.60 -16.00
N LYS A 201 9.99 -1.68 -16.17
CA LYS A 201 10.69 -1.08 -17.33
C LYS A 201 10.59 -2.05 -18.51
N GLY A 202 10.11 -1.58 -19.66
CA GLY A 202 10.18 -2.30 -20.93
C GLY A 202 11.54 -2.07 -21.60
N GLY A 203 11.95 -2.99 -22.47
CA GLY A 203 13.12 -2.81 -23.36
C GLY A 203 12.71 -2.28 -24.73
N PHE A 204 13.67 -1.84 -25.54
CA PHE A 204 13.43 -1.45 -26.93
C PHE A 204 13.03 -2.68 -27.76
N ASN A 205 11.85 -2.66 -28.38
CA ASN A 205 11.42 -3.68 -29.33
C ASN A 205 10.92 -3.00 -30.62
N PRO A 206 11.44 -3.39 -31.81
CA PRO A 206 10.93 -2.91 -33.09
C PRO A 206 9.41 -3.04 -33.26
N ASP A 207 8.81 -4.10 -32.70
CA ASP A 207 7.36 -4.32 -32.72
C ASP A 207 6.59 -3.23 -31.98
N ASP A 208 7.19 -2.59 -30.96
CA ASP A 208 6.55 -1.52 -30.20
C ASP A 208 6.53 -0.23 -31.01
N ILE A 209 7.59 0.03 -31.80
CA ILE A 209 7.73 1.19 -32.68
C ILE A 209 6.67 1.13 -33.79
N GLU A 210 6.45 -0.04 -34.38
CA GLU A 210 5.43 -0.23 -35.43
C GLU A 210 4.05 0.26 -34.96
N VAL A 211 3.67 -0.08 -33.72
CA VAL A 211 2.38 0.32 -33.13
C VAL A 211 2.38 1.82 -32.78
N GLY A 212 3.51 2.36 -32.32
CA GLY A 212 3.64 3.72 -31.80
C GLY A 212 3.92 4.82 -32.81
N ILE A 213 4.48 4.51 -33.98
CA ILE A 213 5.02 5.51 -34.92
C ILE A 213 4.00 6.54 -35.39
N LYS A 214 2.72 6.14 -35.48
CA LYS A 214 1.59 7.01 -35.86
C LYS A 214 1.29 8.12 -34.84
N TYR A 215 1.80 8.01 -33.61
CA TYR A 215 1.59 8.98 -32.52
C TYR A 215 2.74 9.99 -32.38
N LEU A 216 3.86 9.82 -33.10
CA LEU A 216 5.04 10.67 -33.00
C LEU A 216 4.87 12.09 -33.54
N SER A 217 3.72 12.43 -34.13
CA SER A 217 3.39 13.82 -34.47
C SER A 217 3.17 14.70 -33.23
N GLU A 218 2.97 14.11 -32.04
CA GLU A 218 2.67 14.84 -30.81
C GLU A 218 3.92 14.94 -29.92
N ALA A 219 4.25 16.16 -29.47
CA ALA A 219 5.48 16.43 -28.71
C ALA A 219 5.60 15.64 -27.40
N THR A 220 4.48 15.29 -26.77
CA THR A 220 4.43 14.49 -25.54
C THR A 220 4.93 13.07 -25.76
N PHE A 221 4.57 12.44 -26.87
CA PHE A 221 5.03 11.10 -27.25
C PHE A 221 6.47 11.12 -27.77
N GLN A 222 6.89 12.20 -28.45
CA GLN A 222 8.30 12.39 -28.85
C GLN A 222 9.24 12.42 -27.63
N GLU A 223 8.88 13.18 -26.58
CA GLU A 223 9.69 13.24 -25.36
C GLU A 223 9.69 11.91 -24.59
N GLY A 224 8.55 11.19 -24.59
CA GLY A 224 8.46 9.85 -23.98
C GLY A 224 9.39 8.84 -24.67
N LEU A 225 9.42 8.85 -26.00
CA LEU A 225 10.33 8.00 -26.77
C LEU A 225 11.80 8.40 -26.60
N TYR A 226 12.11 9.70 -26.55
CA TYR A 226 13.47 10.20 -26.32
C TYR A 226 14.08 9.69 -25.01
N GLU A 227 13.33 9.78 -23.90
CA GLU A 227 13.81 9.27 -22.61
C GLU A 227 13.93 7.74 -22.60
N THR A 228 13.00 7.03 -23.26
CA THR A 228 13.06 5.57 -23.42
C THR A 228 14.31 5.13 -24.19
N ILE A 229 14.68 5.83 -25.27
CA ILE A 229 15.90 5.55 -26.04
C ILE A 229 17.16 5.82 -25.21
N LYS A 230 17.21 6.90 -24.43
CA LYS A 230 18.35 7.17 -23.54
C LYS A 230 18.55 6.06 -22.52
N ASP A 231 17.48 5.61 -21.89
CA ASP A 231 17.50 4.52 -20.91
C ASP A 231 17.92 3.20 -21.56
N ASN A 232 17.42 2.89 -22.75
CA ASN A 232 17.77 1.67 -23.49
C ASN A 232 19.24 1.65 -23.93
N CYS A 233 19.81 2.79 -24.35
CA CYS A 233 21.24 2.90 -24.64
C CYS A 233 22.10 2.57 -23.41
N LEU A 234 21.72 3.08 -22.24
CA LEU A 234 22.42 2.78 -21.00
C LEU A 234 22.30 1.29 -20.63
N GLN A 235 21.12 0.69 -20.81
CA GLN A 235 20.92 -0.75 -20.60
C GLN A 235 21.77 -1.60 -21.55
N PHE A 236 21.83 -1.23 -22.84
CA PHE A 236 22.67 -1.90 -23.82
C PHE A 236 24.16 -1.80 -23.45
N TYR A 237 24.64 -0.60 -23.13
CA TYR A 237 26.01 -0.39 -22.66
C TYR A 237 26.35 -1.28 -21.46
N ASN A 238 25.45 -1.32 -20.47
CA ASN A 238 25.61 -2.13 -19.27
C ASN A 238 25.67 -3.63 -19.60
N PHE A 239 24.79 -4.08 -20.49
CA PHE A 239 24.75 -5.47 -20.96
C PHE A 239 26.06 -5.87 -21.66
N GLN A 240 26.56 -5.04 -22.59
CA GLN A 240 27.79 -5.31 -23.32
C GLN A 240 29.04 -5.30 -22.40
N LYS A 241 29.10 -4.37 -21.44
CA LYS A 241 30.17 -4.35 -20.43
C LYS A 241 30.13 -5.59 -19.54
N LYS A 242 28.94 -6.06 -19.16
CA LYS A 242 28.76 -7.30 -18.39
C LYS A 242 29.16 -8.54 -19.21
N ALA A 243 28.92 -8.54 -20.51
CA ALA A 243 29.40 -9.56 -21.44
C ALA A 243 30.92 -9.53 -21.68
N GLY A 244 31.64 -8.55 -21.12
CA GLY A 244 33.10 -8.46 -21.19
C GLY A 244 33.62 -7.81 -22.47
N SER A 245 32.84 -6.95 -23.13
CA SER A 245 33.30 -6.20 -24.31
C SER A 245 34.57 -5.39 -23.99
N ALA A 246 35.55 -5.47 -24.90
CA ALA A 246 36.80 -4.72 -24.84
C ALA A 246 36.70 -3.31 -25.45
N GLU A 247 35.53 -2.96 -26.00
CA GLU A 247 35.27 -1.68 -26.65
C GLU A 247 35.23 -0.53 -25.63
N SER A 248 35.65 0.64 -26.10
CA SER A 248 35.57 1.87 -25.32
C SER A 248 34.11 2.28 -25.08
N ASP A 249 33.87 3.08 -24.04
CA ASP A 249 32.52 3.51 -23.68
C ASP A 249 31.83 4.26 -24.84
N ARG A 250 32.62 5.00 -25.64
CA ARG A 250 32.15 5.73 -26.84
C ARG A 250 31.77 4.77 -27.98
N GLU A 251 32.50 3.69 -28.16
CA GLU A 251 32.21 2.70 -29.22
C GLU A 251 30.90 1.97 -28.91
N LEU A 252 30.70 1.52 -27.66
CA LEU A 252 29.48 0.83 -27.24
C LEU A 252 28.21 1.68 -27.37
N THR A 253 28.30 2.97 -27.01
CA THR A 253 27.16 3.88 -27.16
C THR A 253 26.86 4.15 -28.63
N ASN A 254 27.87 4.23 -29.50
CA ASN A 254 27.67 4.34 -30.95
C ASN A 254 27.10 3.05 -31.54
N GLU A 255 27.57 1.87 -31.12
CA GLU A 255 27.07 0.57 -31.55
C GLU A 255 25.55 0.45 -31.32
N TYR A 256 25.05 0.84 -30.14
CA TYR A 256 23.62 0.88 -29.85
C TYR A 256 22.84 1.69 -30.89
N PHE A 257 23.30 2.92 -31.19
CA PHE A 257 22.60 3.77 -32.14
C PHE A 257 22.72 3.27 -33.57
N ASP A 258 23.81 2.58 -33.93
CA ASP A 258 23.97 1.96 -35.24
C ASP A 258 23.02 0.77 -35.41
N ILE A 259 22.83 -0.05 -34.37
CA ILE A 259 21.81 -1.12 -34.32
C ILE A 259 20.41 -0.51 -34.40
N ALA A 260 20.11 0.51 -33.60
CA ALA A 260 18.82 1.19 -33.62
C ALA A 260 18.52 1.76 -35.02
N ASP A 261 19.51 2.37 -35.68
CA ASP A 261 19.39 2.87 -37.04
C ASP A 261 19.12 1.73 -38.05
N MET A 262 19.66 0.53 -37.85
CA MET A 262 19.36 -0.64 -38.69
C MET A 262 17.94 -1.17 -38.47
N GLU A 263 17.50 -1.30 -37.22
CA GLU A 263 16.18 -1.82 -36.86
C GLU A 263 15.05 -0.91 -37.35
N ILE A 264 15.29 0.40 -37.40
CA ILE A 264 14.28 1.38 -37.83
C ILE A 264 14.26 1.66 -39.34
N GLN A 265 15.20 1.12 -40.14
CA GLN A 265 15.28 1.41 -41.58
C GLN A 265 13.98 1.13 -42.36
N GLY A 266 13.13 0.24 -41.85
CA GLY A 266 11.80 -0.05 -42.39
C GLY A 266 10.73 1.02 -42.11
N PHE A 267 10.98 1.93 -41.16
CA PHE A 267 10.01 2.87 -40.61
C PHE A 267 10.37 4.32 -40.98
N LYS A 268 9.85 4.82 -42.11
CA LYS A 268 10.12 6.19 -42.56
C LYS A 268 9.29 7.22 -41.78
N ASN A 269 9.88 7.87 -40.76
CA ASN A 269 9.23 8.97 -40.02
C ASN A 269 10.26 10.04 -39.59
N PRO A 270 10.09 11.32 -39.99
CA PRO A 270 11.06 12.38 -39.70
C PRO A 270 11.18 12.73 -38.20
N HIS A 271 10.15 12.49 -37.39
CA HIS A 271 10.21 12.72 -35.95
C HIS A 271 11.03 11.64 -35.25
N LEU A 272 10.95 10.39 -35.71
CA LEU A 272 11.75 9.28 -35.18
C LEU A 272 13.26 9.56 -35.39
N ASP A 273 13.64 9.96 -36.60
CA ASP A 273 15.02 10.29 -36.96
C ASP A 273 15.58 11.44 -36.08
N GLN A 274 14.77 12.49 -35.86
CA GLN A 274 15.16 13.63 -35.01
C GLN A 274 15.38 13.22 -33.56
N ILE A 275 14.53 12.34 -33.01
CA ILE A 275 14.64 11.88 -31.62
C ILE A 275 15.93 11.07 -31.43
N LEU A 276 16.24 10.16 -32.35
CA LEU A 276 17.47 9.36 -32.29
C LEU A 276 18.71 10.22 -32.44
N GLN A 277 18.71 11.18 -33.36
CA GLN A 277 19.82 12.11 -33.52
C GLN A 277 20.05 12.93 -32.24
N ARG A 278 18.98 13.41 -31.59
CA ARG A 278 19.05 14.13 -30.30
C ARG A 278 19.66 13.25 -29.21
N ALA A 279 19.25 11.98 -29.12
CA ALA A 279 19.80 11.04 -28.13
C ALA A 279 21.28 10.70 -28.40
N ARG A 280 21.67 10.53 -29.66
CA ARG A 280 23.07 10.30 -30.07
C ARG A 280 23.96 11.50 -29.72
N GLN A 281 23.48 12.73 -29.96
CA GLN A 281 24.19 13.95 -29.59
C GLN A 281 24.39 14.07 -28.07
N TYR A 282 23.38 13.69 -27.27
CA TYR A 282 23.51 13.67 -25.81
C TYR A 282 24.69 12.79 -25.36
N TYR A 283 24.76 11.53 -25.81
CA TYR A 283 25.86 10.64 -25.42
C TYR A 283 27.22 11.11 -25.96
N THR A 284 27.27 11.69 -27.15
CA THR A 284 28.51 12.26 -27.70
C THR A 284 29.07 13.38 -26.83
N SER A 285 28.20 14.28 -26.34
CA SER A 285 28.58 15.41 -25.48
C SER A 285 29.23 14.98 -24.16
N LEU A 286 28.90 13.78 -23.64
CA LEU A 286 29.48 13.27 -22.39
C LEU A 286 30.99 13.07 -22.47
N TYR A 287 31.53 12.81 -23.67
CA TYR A 287 32.95 12.56 -23.88
C TYR A 287 33.71 13.81 -24.34
N GLU A 288 33.02 14.74 -25.02
CA GLU A 288 33.64 15.91 -25.66
C GLU A 288 33.59 17.15 -24.75
N ASP A 289 32.51 17.34 -23.98
CA ASP A 289 32.28 18.56 -23.19
C ASP A 289 32.76 18.43 -21.72
N LEU A 290 33.10 17.23 -21.26
CA LEU A 290 33.41 16.93 -19.85
C LEU A 290 34.84 16.36 -19.69
N PRO A 291 35.89 17.20 -19.82
CA PRO A 291 37.27 16.74 -19.73
C PRO A 291 37.60 16.27 -18.30
N LYS A 292 38.38 15.19 -18.20
CA LYS A 292 38.87 14.69 -16.91
C LYS A 292 39.81 15.69 -16.25
N PRO A 293 39.63 16.03 -14.95
CA PRO A 293 40.55 16.90 -14.22
C PRO A 293 41.97 16.30 -14.12
N PRO A 294 43.05 17.07 -14.36
CA PRO A 294 44.42 16.55 -14.42
C PRO A 294 44.94 16.00 -13.09
N GLN A 295 44.42 16.48 -11.95
CA GLN A 295 44.77 16.05 -10.59
C GLN A 295 44.17 14.69 -10.19
N ILE A 296 43.15 14.23 -10.93
CA ILE A 296 42.46 12.98 -10.65
C ILE A 296 43.19 11.80 -11.32
N ILE A 297 43.18 10.64 -10.66
CA ILE A 297 43.78 9.41 -11.18
C ILE A 297 43.11 8.93 -12.48
N GLY A 298 43.87 8.20 -13.29
CA GLY A 298 43.39 7.73 -14.60
C GLY A 298 42.47 6.51 -14.52
N GLU A 299 42.74 5.65 -13.54
CA GLU A 299 42.05 4.39 -13.32
C GLU A 299 41.85 4.17 -11.83
N LEU A 300 40.73 3.54 -11.46
CA LEU A 300 40.48 3.03 -10.11
C LEU A 300 41.13 1.64 -9.95
N LYS A 301 40.92 0.99 -8.79
CA LYS A 301 41.40 -0.39 -8.58
C LYS A 301 40.93 -1.31 -9.73
N GLU A 302 41.76 -2.29 -10.07
CA GLU A 302 41.47 -3.32 -11.09
C GLU A 302 41.41 -2.84 -12.56
N GLY A 303 41.93 -1.63 -12.88
CA GLY A 303 42.07 -1.17 -14.26
C GLY A 303 40.81 -0.52 -14.86
N ARG A 304 39.85 -0.12 -14.01
CA ARG A 304 38.62 0.56 -14.42
C ARG A 304 38.91 2.00 -14.81
N SER A 305 38.45 2.42 -15.99
CA SER A 305 38.48 3.82 -16.42
C SER A 305 37.83 4.74 -15.39
N PHE A 306 38.50 5.84 -15.06
CA PHE A 306 37.97 6.88 -14.19
C PHE A 306 38.13 8.24 -14.88
N PRO A 307 37.03 8.97 -15.17
CA PRO A 307 35.64 8.60 -14.94
C PRO A 307 35.10 7.53 -15.90
N ASP A 308 34.01 6.88 -15.51
CA ASP A 308 33.20 6.00 -16.37
C ASP A 308 31.92 6.69 -16.87
N LEU A 309 31.18 6.03 -17.77
CA LEU A 309 29.92 6.57 -18.33
C LEU A 309 28.89 6.97 -17.26
N ASN A 310 28.72 6.21 -16.17
CA ASN A 310 27.75 6.55 -15.13
C ASN A 310 28.12 7.87 -14.45
N GLN A 311 29.40 8.06 -14.17
CA GLN A 311 29.95 9.27 -13.57
C GLN A 311 29.88 10.45 -14.53
N LEU A 312 30.16 10.24 -15.83
CA LEU A 312 30.02 11.28 -16.86
C LEU A 312 28.57 11.76 -17.00
N ILE A 313 27.59 10.84 -17.01
CA ILE A 313 26.17 11.20 -16.98
C ILE A 313 25.86 12.03 -15.73
N ASN A 314 26.30 11.60 -14.54
CA ASN A 314 26.05 12.35 -13.31
C ASN A 314 26.70 13.74 -13.33
N MET A 315 27.92 13.86 -13.88
CA MET A 315 28.59 15.14 -14.08
C MET A 315 27.80 16.05 -15.01
N LYS A 316 27.36 15.55 -16.18
CA LYS A 316 26.55 16.33 -17.13
C LYS A 316 25.29 16.88 -16.47
N GLU A 317 24.61 16.05 -15.71
CA GLU A 317 23.38 16.41 -15.02
C GLU A 317 23.62 17.51 -13.98
N VAL A 318 24.70 17.42 -13.19
CA VAL A 318 25.06 18.46 -12.22
C VAL A 318 25.45 19.77 -12.91
N VAL A 319 26.18 19.70 -14.03
CA VAL A 319 26.56 20.89 -14.83
C VAL A 319 25.34 21.59 -15.39
N ASP A 320 24.44 20.84 -16.04
CA ASP A 320 23.28 21.41 -16.72
C ASP A 320 22.25 21.97 -15.73
N LYS A 321 22.07 21.30 -14.58
CA LYS A 321 20.95 21.55 -13.67
C LYS A 321 21.35 22.28 -12.38
N ARG A 322 22.65 22.33 -12.06
CA ARG A 322 23.29 22.90 -10.84
C ARG A 322 22.90 22.26 -9.51
N ARG A 323 21.63 21.87 -9.33
CA ARG A 323 21.09 21.24 -8.12
C ARG A 323 20.51 19.89 -8.53
N VAL A 324 21.13 18.79 -8.10
CA VAL A 324 20.75 17.44 -8.49
C VAL A 324 20.74 16.51 -7.28
N ALA A 325 19.76 15.61 -7.24
CA ALA A 325 19.73 14.45 -6.36
C ALA A 325 20.20 13.21 -7.12
N ILE A 326 21.28 12.60 -6.69
CA ILE A 326 21.80 11.33 -7.22
C ILE A 326 21.36 10.23 -6.25
N ALA A 327 20.24 9.61 -6.58
CA ALA A 327 19.67 8.45 -5.91
C ALA A 327 20.04 7.17 -6.68
N ASP A 328 21.30 7.08 -7.13
CA ASP A 328 21.81 5.85 -7.73
C ASP A 328 21.96 4.76 -6.65
N ASP A 329 21.92 3.49 -7.03
CA ASP A 329 22.25 2.37 -6.15
C ASP A 329 23.65 2.51 -5.50
N MET A 330 23.83 1.83 -4.38
CA MET A 330 25.14 1.76 -3.69
C MET A 330 26.23 1.17 -4.59
N GLY A 331 27.39 1.82 -4.62
CA GLY A 331 28.55 1.37 -5.38
C GLY A 331 28.73 2.01 -6.76
N LEU A 332 27.77 2.80 -7.24
CA LEU A 332 27.85 3.47 -8.56
C LEU A 332 28.74 4.72 -8.62
N GLY A 333 29.57 4.95 -7.60
CA GLY A 333 30.51 6.08 -7.61
C GLY A 333 29.89 7.47 -7.37
N LYS A 334 28.74 7.56 -6.69
CA LYS A 334 28.04 8.84 -6.36
C LYS A 334 28.96 9.92 -5.78
N SER A 335 29.75 9.58 -4.75
CA SER A 335 30.70 10.50 -4.12
C SER A 335 31.78 10.94 -5.12
N ALA A 336 32.22 10.01 -5.98
CA ALA A 336 33.21 10.30 -7.01
C ALA A 336 32.66 11.26 -8.07
N SER A 337 31.39 11.10 -8.51
CA SER A 337 30.74 12.03 -9.45
C SER A 337 30.74 13.47 -8.94
N MET A 338 30.48 13.68 -7.64
CA MET A 338 30.49 15.04 -7.06
C MET A 338 31.90 15.62 -6.97
N ILE A 339 32.89 14.82 -6.57
CA ILE A 339 34.30 15.24 -6.51
C ILE A 339 34.77 15.62 -7.92
N LEU A 340 34.55 14.75 -8.91
CA LEU A 340 34.90 14.99 -10.31
C LEU A 340 34.25 16.28 -10.84
N THR A 341 32.97 16.49 -10.56
CA THR A 341 32.26 17.71 -11.01
C THR A 341 32.84 18.97 -10.39
N LYS A 342 33.10 18.96 -9.07
CA LYS A 342 33.73 20.08 -8.34
C LYS A 342 35.08 20.44 -8.96
N GLU A 343 35.92 19.43 -9.17
CA GLU A 343 37.29 19.59 -9.68
C GLU A 343 37.32 20.01 -11.15
N MET A 344 36.42 19.49 -11.99
CA MET A 344 36.28 19.87 -13.41
C MET A 344 35.79 21.32 -13.56
N LEU A 345 34.86 21.75 -12.72
CA LEU A 345 34.35 23.13 -12.71
C LEU A 345 35.29 24.12 -12.01
N HIS A 346 36.43 23.64 -11.46
CA HIS A 346 37.39 24.43 -10.70
C HIS A 346 36.76 25.22 -9.54
N LEU A 347 35.77 24.62 -8.86
CA LEU A 347 35.11 25.23 -7.72
C LEU A 347 36.07 25.27 -6.53
N LYS A 348 36.05 26.37 -5.77
CA LYS A 348 36.97 26.56 -4.63
C LYS A 348 36.59 25.69 -3.44
N CYS A 349 35.63 26.14 -2.63
CA CYS A 349 35.28 25.51 -1.36
C CYS A 349 33.98 24.73 -1.48
N ALA A 350 34.02 23.43 -1.14
CA ALA A 350 32.85 22.56 -1.08
C ALA A 350 32.56 22.08 0.36
N LEU A 351 31.29 22.14 0.77
CA LEU A 351 30.82 21.55 2.03
C LEU A 351 30.35 20.12 1.79
N VAL A 352 30.81 19.16 2.60
CA VAL A 352 30.30 17.79 2.62
C VAL A 352 29.67 17.51 3.98
N ALA A 353 28.35 17.33 3.99
CA ALA A 353 27.59 16.91 5.15
C ALA A 353 27.25 15.42 5.02
N ALA A 354 27.85 14.58 5.86
CA ALA A 354 27.69 13.12 5.78
C ALA A 354 27.47 12.49 7.16
N PRO A 355 26.93 11.26 7.27
CA PRO A 355 26.85 10.53 8.53
C PRO A 355 28.24 10.34 9.20
N ALA A 356 28.30 10.32 10.54
CA ALA A 356 29.59 10.23 11.25
C ALA A 356 30.46 9.04 10.84
N ASN A 357 29.84 7.88 10.58
CA ASN A 357 30.48 6.64 10.15
C ASN A 357 31.16 6.70 8.77
N VAL A 358 30.82 7.67 7.90
CA VAL A 358 31.41 7.79 6.55
C VAL A 358 32.37 8.96 6.41
N ILE A 359 32.55 9.81 7.44
CA ILE A 359 33.49 10.94 7.40
C ILE A 359 34.93 10.49 7.10
N SER A 360 35.39 9.41 7.72
CA SER A 360 36.71 8.82 7.44
C SER A 360 36.82 8.28 6.00
N THR A 361 35.72 7.80 5.43
CA THR A 361 35.66 7.34 4.04
C THR A 361 35.81 8.52 3.07
N TRP A 362 35.14 9.65 3.34
CA TRP A 362 35.31 10.89 2.58
C TRP A 362 36.74 11.45 2.66
N GLN A 363 37.36 11.43 3.85
CA GLN A 363 38.77 11.81 4.01
C GLN A 363 39.69 10.96 3.14
N ARG A 364 39.44 9.64 3.09
CA ARG A 364 40.21 8.72 2.25
C ARG A 364 40.02 9.03 0.76
N TYR A 365 38.79 9.28 0.31
CA TYR A 365 38.51 9.65 -1.08
C TYR A 365 39.22 10.95 -1.51
N LEU A 366 39.31 11.92 -0.61
CA LEU A 366 39.98 13.21 -0.81
C LEU A 366 41.49 13.18 -0.54
N SER A 367 42.09 11.99 -0.38
CA SER A 367 43.52 11.83 -0.16
C SER A 367 44.25 11.36 -1.43
N ASP A 368 45.58 11.39 -1.37
CA ASP A 368 46.48 10.78 -2.35
C ASP A 368 47.15 9.50 -1.81
N GLN A 369 46.65 8.97 -0.68
CA GLN A 369 47.26 7.83 0.03
C GLN A 369 47.27 6.54 -0.81
N LYS A 370 48.36 5.78 -0.65
CA LYS A 370 48.53 4.43 -1.17
C LYS A 370 48.70 3.44 -0.01
N VAL A 371 48.04 2.28 -0.09
CA VAL A 371 48.18 1.16 0.85
C VAL A 371 48.61 -0.06 0.05
N ASP A 372 49.73 -0.69 0.42
CA ASP A 372 50.34 -1.82 -0.30
C ASP A 372 50.55 -1.57 -1.80
N GLY A 373 50.98 -0.35 -2.14
CA GLY A 373 51.17 0.08 -3.53
C GLY A 373 49.88 0.37 -4.31
N LYS A 374 48.70 0.20 -3.69
CA LYS A 374 47.40 0.47 -4.31
C LYS A 374 46.89 1.85 -3.91
N GLN A 375 46.50 2.65 -4.90
CA GLN A 375 45.86 3.95 -4.70
C GLN A 375 44.54 3.80 -3.93
N MET A 376 44.36 4.58 -2.86
CA MET A 376 43.17 4.53 -2.00
C MET A 376 42.26 5.76 -2.14
N GLY A 377 42.83 6.93 -2.44
CA GLY A 377 42.09 8.15 -2.73
C GLY A 377 42.08 8.52 -4.22
N TYR A 378 41.24 9.47 -4.62
CA TYR A 378 40.99 9.78 -6.03
C TYR A 378 42.02 10.73 -6.66
N PHE A 379 42.92 11.29 -5.86
CA PHE A 379 43.91 12.26 -6.31
C PHE A 379 45.28 11.62 -6.55
N LYS A 380 46.00 12.15 -7.53
CA LYS A 380 47.40 11.79 -7.77
C LYS A 380 48.27 12.22 -6.58
N GLU A 381 49.40 11.52 -6.42
CA GLU A 381 50.39 11.81 -5.39
C GLU A 381 50.83 13.29 -5.39
N GLY A 382 50.74 13.95 -4.24
CA GLY A 382 51.04 15.36 -4.05
C GLY A 382 49.98 16.33 -4.56
N MET A 383 48.85 15.85 -5.10
CA MET A 383 47.78 16.68 -5.67
C MET A 383 46.47 16.60 -4.87
N ALA A 384 46.52 16.10 -3.62
CA ALA A 384 45.36 16.04 -2.75
C ALA A 384 44.89 17.46 -2.33
N PRO A 385 43.57 17.71 -2.28
CA PRO A 385 43.02 18.99 -1.87
C PRO A 385 43.18 19.21 -0.35
N LYS A 386 43.12 20.47 0.08
CA LYS A 386 43.13 20.82 1.50
C LYS A 386 41.75 20.59 2.13
N VAL A 387 41.69 19.65 3.07
CA VAL A 387 40.46 19.23 3.76
C VAL A 387 40.44 19.73 5.19
N VAL A 388 39.35 20.40 5.58
CA VAL A 388 39.07 20.80 6.97
C VAL A 388 37.98 19.90 7.55
N ILE A 389 38.20 19.32 8.72
CA ILE A 389 37.25 18.45 9.40
C ILE A 389 36.69 19.17 10.62
N ILE A 390 35.37 19.31 10.70
CA ILE A 390 34.72 19.95 11.84
C ILE A 390 34.35 18.87 12.86
N ASP A 391 35.26 18.62 13.80
CA ASP A 391 35.08 17.63 14.85
C ASP A 391 34.67 18.22 16.22
N ASN A 392 34.83 19.53 16.40
CA ASN A 392 34.45 20.22 17.61
C ASN A 392 34.20 21.73 17.33
N PRO A 393 33.62 22.48 18.27
CA PRO A 393 33.36 23.91 18.07
C PRO A 393 34.62 24.78 17.94
N LEU A 394 35.76 24.39 18.51
CA LEU A 394 37.02 25.15 18.38
C LEU A 394 37.55 25.10 16.94
N ALA A 395 37.37 23.96 16.26
CA ALA A 395 37.74 23.80 14.86
C ALA A 395 37.06 24.82 13.94
N LEU A 396 35.88 25.36 14.31
CA LEU A 396 35.22 26.43 13.53
C LEU A 396 35.96 27.77 13.61
N HIS A 397 36.63 28.06 14.72
CA HIS A 397 37.28 29.34 14.97
C HIS A 397 38.76 29.33 14.60
N GLU A 398 39.40 28.16 14.65
CA GLU A 398 40.82 27.99 14.32
C GLU A 398 41.05 27.71 12.82
N SER A 399 40.02 27.29 12.10
CA SER A 399 40.13 26.97 10.66
C SER A 399 40.03 28.21 9.78
N ASP A 400 41.01 28.40 8.90
CA ASP A 400 40.89 29.34 7.79
C ASP A 400 40.17 28.69 6.60
N PHE A 401 38.84 28.88 6.55
CA PHE A 401 38.00 28.36 5.47
C PHE A 401 38.30 28.97 4.10
N SER A 402 38.98 30.13 4.03
CA SER A 402 39.35 30.75 2.75
C SER A 402 40.40 29.94 1.97
N GLN A 403 41.12 29.08 2.68
CA GLN A 403 42.16 28.20 2.16
C GLN A 403 41.71 26.72 2.11
N ALA A 404 40.44 26.42 2.37
CA ALA A 404 39.93 25.06 2.37
C ALA A 404 39.28 24.73 1.02
N ASP A 405 39.68 23.63 0.40
CA ASP A 405 39.01 23.10 -0.80
C ASP A 405 37.76 22.31 -0.42
N TYR A 406 37.82 21.57 0.70
CA TYR A 406 36.70 20.77 1.23
C TYR A 406 36.54 20.98 2.73
N VAL A 407 35.28 21.06 3.18
CA VAL A 407 34.90 21.09 4.60
C VAL A 407 34.01 19.88 4.88
N LEU A 408 34.43 19.01 5.81
CA LEU A 408 33.68 17.82 6.21
C LEU A 408 32.99 18.05 7.56
N ILE A 409 31.68 17.80 7.62
CA ILE A 409 30.90 17.85 8.86
C ILE A 409 29.97 16.65 8.97
N SER A 410 29.83 16.13 10.20
CA SER A 410 28.89 15.05 10.46
C SER A 410 27.45 15.57 10.60
N HIS A 411 26.46 14.78 10.18
CA HIS A 411 25.04 15.12 10.32
C HIS A 411 24.65 15.48 11.76
N GLU A 412 25.24 14.79 12.74
CA GLU A 412 24.99 14.99 14.17
C GLU A 412 25.40 16.38 14.66
N ARG A 413 26.36 17.01 13.96
CA ARG A 413 26.89 18.34 14.26
C ARG A 413 26.18 19.49 13.53
N LEU A 414 25.16 19.21 12.71
CA LEU A 414 24.33 20.26 12.07
C LEU A 414 23.34 20.90 13.07
N ASN A 415 23.85 21.50 14.14
CA ASN A 415 23.05 22.17 15.16
C ASN A 415 23.35 23.68 15.21
N ASP A 416 22.64 24.40 16.08
CA ASP A 416 22.69 25.87 16.14
C ASP A 416 24.07 26.41 16.56
N SER A 417 24.97 25.58 17.10
CA SER A 417 26.34 25.98 17.42
C SER A 417 27.25 26.09 16.19
N TYR A 418 26.96 25.36 15.11
CA TYR A 418 27.81 25.31 13.90
C TYR A 418 27.23 26.11 12.73
N THR A 419 25.90 26.09 12.62
CA THR A 419 25.15 26.61 11.46
C THR A 419 25.43 28.09 11.16
N PRO A 420 25.44 29.02 12.14
CA PRO A 420 25.64 30.45 11.87
C PRO A 420 27.02 30.78 11.27
N VAL A 421 28.06 29.99 11.58
CA VAL A 421 29.39 30.15 11.01
C VAL A 421 29.42 29.59 9.59
N LEU A 422 28.86 28.39 9.39
CA LEU A 422 28.82 27.72 8.09
C LEU A 422 28.00 28.50 7.04
N GLU A 423 26.94 29.20 7.44
CA GLU A 423 26.17 30.07 6.55
C GLU A 423 27.00 31.22 5.95
N GLN A 424 28.01 31.69 6.69
CA GLN A 424 28.88 32.79 6.25
C GLN A 424 29.99 32.33 5.32
N VAL A 425 30.35 31.04 5.34
CA VAL A 425 31.36 30.48 4.44
C VAL A 425 30.82 30.47 3.00
N PRO A 426 31.57 31.02 2.01
CA PRO A 426 31.12 31.11 0.63
C PRO A 426 31.33 29.79 -0.11
N PHE A 427 30.61 28.74 0.29
CA PHE A 427 30.63 27.46 -0.41
C PHE A 427 30.13 27.62 -1.85
N GLU A 428 30.91 27.12 -2.82
CA GLU A 428 30.55 27.07 -4.24
C GLU A 428 29.87 25.75 -4.61
N MET A 429 29.97 24.74 -3.73
CA MET A 429 29.22 23.49 -3.83
C MET A 429 28.86 22.97 -2.44
N VAL A 430 27.65 22.43 -2.30
CA VAL A 430 27.19 21.71 -1.10
C VAL A 430 26.87 20.27 -1.50
N ILE A 431 27.45 19.32 -0.77
CA ILE A 431 27.25 17.87 -0.95
C ILE A 431 26.59 17.35 0.32
N VAL A 432 25.42 16.75 0.17
CA VAL A 432 24.66 16.16 1.27
C VAL A 432 24.61 14.65 1.03
N ASP A 433 25.39 13.90 1.79
CA ASP A 433 25.44 12.44 1.71
C ASP A 433 24.40 11.82 2.65
N GLU A 434 23.77 10.73 2.22
CA GLU A 434 22.70 10.00 2.94
C GLU A 434 21.64 10.90 3.61
N VAL A 435 21.04 11.80 2.81
CA VAL A 435 20.07 12.82 3.27
C VAL A 435 18.94 12.28 4.15
N HIS A 436 18.56 11.00 3.97
CA HIS A 436 17.49 10.36 4.73
C HIS A 436 17.82 10.18 6.24
N LYS A 437 19.11 10.15 6.63
CA LYS A 437 19.51 10.01 8.06
C LYS A 437 19.24 11.26 8.90
N LEU A 438 18.94 12.41 8.27
CA LEU A 438 18.75 13.71 8.96
C LEU A 438 17.41 13.86 9.70
N LYS A 439 16.54 12.85 9.68
CA LYS A 439 15.16 12.95 10.18
C LYS A 439 14.94 12.50 11.63
N ASN A 440 15.65 11.48 12.09
CA ASN A 440 15.29 10.76 13.32
C ASN A 440 15.88 11.35 14.62
N LEU A 441 16.58 12.49 14.54
CA LEU A 441 17.33 13.00 15.69
C LEU A 441 16.68 14.27 16.27
N GLN A 442 15.86 14.00 17.28
CA GLN A 442 15.30 14.81 18.35
C GLN A 442 14.45 16.07 18.12
N LYS A 443 14.37 16.71 16.94
CA LYS A 443 13.31 17.72 16.59
C LYS A 443 13.61 18.50 15.29
N GLY A 444 13.95 17.85 14.17
CA GLY A 444 14.09 18.56 12.88
C GLY A 444 15.12 19.70 12.79
N VAL A 445 15.83 20.04 13.87
CA VAL A 445 16.80 21.14 13.96
C VAL A 445 17.91 20.95 12.93
N ARG A 446 18.39 19.70 12.78
CA ARG A 446 19.45 19.35 11.82
C ARG A 446 19.03 19.52 10.37
N ALA A 447 17.86 19.02 10.02
CA ALA A 447 17.27 19.22 8.70
C ALA A 447 17.02 20.72 8.41
N GLY A 448 16.46 21.45 9.38
CA GLY A 448 16.25 22.90 9.26
C GLY A 448 17.54 23.68 9.06
N ASN A 449 18.60 23.34 9.81
CA ASN A 449 19.90 23.99 9.69
C ASN A 449 20.61 23.66 8.38
N LEU A 450 20.48 22.43 7.87
CA LEU A 450 20.96 22.11 6.53
C LEU A 450 20.25 22.93 5.46
N ILE A 451 18.92 23.09 5.56
CA ILE A 451 18.14 23.90 4.62
C ILE A 451 18.64 25.35 4.64
N LYS A 452 18.91 25.94 5.82
CA LYS A 452 19.47 27.30 5.92
C LYS A 452 20.83 27.42 5.22
N ILE A 453 21.74 26.47 5.45
CA ILE A 453 23.05 26.43 4.79
C ILE A 453 22.88 26.31 3.26
N ALA A 454 22.01 25.42 2.80
CA ALA A 454 21.74 25.22 1.37
C ALA A 454 21.08 26.44 0.71
N GLN A 455 20.23 27.17 1.43
CA GLN A 455 19.64 28.45 0.99
C GLN A 455 20.69 29.56 0.94
N ALA A 456 21.58 29.66 1.95
CA ALA A 456 22.67 30.62 1.93
C ALA A 456 23.63 30.38 0.75
N ALA A 457 23.93 29.10 0.45
CA ALA A 457 24.70 28.71 -0.72
C ALA A 457 23.96 29.01 -2.05
N GLU A 458 22.65 28.78 -2.11
CA GLU A 458 21.83 29.11 -3.29
C GLU A 458 21.86 30.60 -3.64
N ARG A 459 21.77 31.49 -2.64
CA ARG A 459 21.87 32.95 -2.87
C ARG A 459 23.20 33.36 -3.50
N ARG A 460 24.23 32.50 -3.41
CA ARG A 460 25.54 32.66 -4.02
C ARG A 460 25.70 31.88 -5.34
N ASN A 461 24.61 31.30 -5.85
CA ASN A 461 24.55 30.49 -7.07
C ASN A 461 25.43 29.23 -7.01
N ALA A 462 25.58 28.64 -5.81
CA ALA A 462 26.35 27.43 -5.57
C ALA A 462 25.67 26.16 -6.12
N TYR A 463 26.48 25.15 -6.44
CA TYR A 463 26.02 23.81 -6.81
C TYR A 463 25.51 23.02 -5.60
N LEU A 464 24.57 22.10 -5.83
CA LEU A 464 24.08 21.19 -4.81
C LEU A 464 24.03 19.75 -5.34
N GLY A 465 24.71 18.85 -4.65
CA GLY A 465 24.58 17.40 -4.85
C GLY A 465 23.96 16.74 -3.63
N ILE A 466 22.80 16.11 -3.81
CA ILE A 466 22.18 15.28 -2.76
C ILE A 466 22.46 13.82 -3.11
N LEU A 467 23.10 13.06 -2.24
CA LEU A 467 23.42 11.66 -2.48
C LEU A 467 22.54 10.78 -1.59
N SER A 468 21.94 9.76 -2.20
CA SER A 468 21.18 8.73 -1.49
C SER A 468 21.69 7.35 -1.89
N GLY A 469 21.90 6.47 -0.91
CA GLY A 469 22.24 5.08 -1.11
C GLY A 469 21.13 4.27 -1.80
N THR A 470 19.87 4.73 -1.70
CA THR A 470 18.72 4.05 -2.30
C THR A 470 18.03 4.86 -3.39
N PRO A 471 17.64 4.20 -4.50
CA PRO A 471 16.89 4.83 -5.59
C PRO A 471 15.48 5.21 -5.18
N VAL A 472 14.87 4.40 -4.32
CA VAL A 472 13.56 4.70 -3.73
C VAL A 472 13.77 5.16 -2.29
N PRO A 473 13.31 6.36 -1.90
CA PRO A 473 13.38 6.79 -0.51
C PRO A 473 12.51 5.90 0.39
N ASN A 474 12.87 5.76 1.67
CA ASN A 474 12.13 4.88 2.60
C ASN A 474 10.84 5.54 3.12
N LYS A 475 10.77 6.88 3.19
CA LYS A 475 9.58 7.62 3.61
C LYS A 475 9.29 8.81 2.69
N ILE A 476 8.04 9.26 2.61
CA ILE A 476 7.66 10.42 1.79
C ILE A 476 8.28 11.70 2.33
N GLN A 477 8.49 11.79 3.64
CA GLN A 477 9.28 12.89 4.21
C GLN A 477 10.67 13.04 3.56
N ASP A 478 11.26 11.98 2.96
CA ASP A 478 12.61 12.04 2.37
C ASP A 478 12.51 12.81 1.07
N VAL A 479 11.47 12.49 0.29
CA VAL A 479 11.08 13.23 -0.91
C VAL A 479 10.79 14.70 -0.57
N ALA A 480 10.05 14.97 0.50
CA ALA A 480 9.78 16.35 0.93
C ALA A 480 11.08 17.12 1.26
N MET A 481 12.04 16.47 1.93
CA MET A 481 13.34 17.07 2.23
C MET A 481 14.16 17.33 0.97
N ILE A 482 14.20 16.36 0.04
CA ILE A 482 14.87 16.50 -1.25
C ILE A 482 14.28 17.68 -2.03
N LEU A 483 12.94 17.80 -2.08
CA LEU A 483 12.26 18.93 -2.73
C LEU A 483 12.63 20.28 -2.12
N LYS A 484 12.75 20.37 -0.79
CA LYS A 484 13.18 21.60 -0.12
C LYS A 484 14.61 21.99 -0.46
N LEU A 485 15.50 21.02 -0.62
CA LEU A 485 16.89 21.28 -0.99
C LEU A 485 17.04 21.61 -2.48
N LEU A 486 16.28 20.94 -3.36
CA LEU A 486 16.30 21.18 -4.80
C LEU A 486 15.58 22.47 -5.21
N TYR A 487 14.47 22.81 -4.55
CA TYR A 487 13.62 23.98 -4.84
C TYR A 487 13.29 24.79 -3.58
N PRO A 488 14.30 25.31 -2.87
CA PRO A 488 14.10 26.05 -1.62
C PRO A 488 13.25 27.33 -1.80
N GLU A 489 13.29 28.01 -2.94
CA GLU A 489 12.41 29.17 -3.20
C GLU A 489 10.91 28.81 -3.17
N ARG A 490 10.57 27.58 -3.56
CA ARG A 490 9.18 27.10 -3.61
C ARG A 490 8.74 26.41 -2.33
N PHE A 491 9.66 25.70 -1.67
CA PHE A 491 9.32 24.78 -0.58
C PHE A 491 10.07 25.01 0.73
N GLY A 492 11.08 25.90 0.78
CA GLY A 492 11.94 26.10 1.94
C GLY A 492 11.17 26.41 3.23
N GLU A 493 10.18 27.29 3.14
CA GLU A 493 9.32 27.70 4.26
C GLU A 493 8.10 26.78 4.50
N ALA A 494 7.81 25.85 3.59
CA ALA A 494 6.63 25.00 3.69
C ALA A 494 6.79 24.00 4.85
N SER A 495 5.71 23.73 5.60
CA SER A 495 5.74 22.68 6.62
C SER A 495 6.01 21.31 6.00
N ASN A 496 6.88 20.50 6.62
CA ASN A 496 7.13 19.12 6.17
C ASN A 496 5.82 18.30 6.13
N LYS A 497 4.94 18.50 7.13
CA LYS A 497 3.66 17.78 7.23
C LYS A 497 2.71 18.15 6.08
N ASP A 498 2.68 19.42 5.68
CA ASP A 498 1.83 19.89 4.60
C ASP A 498 2.37 19.44 3.24
N LEU A 499 3.69 19.45 3.04
CA LEU A 499 4.30 18.89 1.85
C LEU A 499 4.00 17.39 1.73
N VAL A 500 4.22 16.61 2.77
CA VAL A 500 3.94 15.16 2.75
C VAL A 500 2.49 14.88 2.36
N LYS A 501 1.52 15.59 2.95
CA LYS A 501 0.11 15.46 2.56
C LYS A 501 -0.14 15.81 1.10
N LYS A 502 0.42 16.93 0.62
CA LYS A 502 0.29 17.33 -0.79
C LYS A 502 0.95 16.34 -1.75
N ILE A 503 2.05 15.70 -1.32
CA ILE A 503 2.73 14.66 -2.10
C ILE A 503 1.83 13.43 -2.19
N ILE A 504 1.29 12.94 -1.07
CA ILE A 504 0.42 11.76 -1.02
C ILE A 504 -0.89 11.97 -1.80
N ASN A 505 -1.49 13.15 -1.66
CA ASN A 505 -2.76 13.47 -2.32
C ASN A 505 -2.60 13.74 -3.82
N GLY A 506 -1.37 13.93 -4.31
CA GLY A 506 -1.12 14.34 -5.70
C GLY A 506 -1.38 15.83 -5.98
N ASP A 507 -1.53 16.66 -4.93
CA ASP A 507 -1.80 18.11 -5.03
C ASP A 507 -0.59 18.92 -5.53
N LEU A 508 0.61 18.38 -5.35
CA LEU A 508 1.82 18.93 -5.94
C LEU A 508 1.79 18.62 -7.44
N LEU A 509 1.28 19.59 -8.24
CA LEU A 509 1.41 19.69 -9.71
C LEU A 509 2.55 18.82 -10.20
N ASP A 510 2.21 17.63 -10.72
CA ASP A 510 3.07 16.50 -11.04
C ASP A 510 4.38 16.50 -10.25
N LEU A 511 4.43 15.87 -9.07
CA LEU A 511 5.67 15.61 -8.32
C LEU A 511 6.82 15.15 -9.26
N ARG A 512 6.47 14.36 -10.27
CA ARG A 512 7.29 13.95 -11.41
C ARG A 512 7.98 15.14 -12.11
N SER A 513 7.23 16.19 -12.45
CA SER A 513 7.73 17.41 -13.09
C SER A 513 8.75 18.19 -12.25
N LEU A 514 8.82 17.92 -10.95
CA LEU A 514 9.78 18.55 -10.04
C LEU A 514 10.95 17.63 -9.71
N LEU A 515 10.70 16.35 -9.46
CA LEU A 515 11.76 15.41 -9.07
C LEU A 515 12.54 14.90 -10.28
N ILE A 516 11.88 14.41 -11.34
CA ILE A 516 12.57 13.78 -12.48
C ILE A 516 13.58 14.74 -13.14
N PRO A 517 13.27 16.03 -13.36
CA PRO A 517 14.24 16.92 -13.97
C PRO A 517 15.48 17.16 -13.13
N ARG A 518 15.51 16.84 -11.83
CA ARG A 518 16.68 17.07 -10.96
C ARG A 518 17.08 15.84 -10.15
N MET A 519 16.57 14.66 -10.49
CA MET A 519 16.88 13.41 -9.77
C MET A 519 17.33 12.33 -10.74
N GLN A 520 18.49 11.75 -10.46
CA GLN A 520 19.06 10.61 -11.17
C GLN A 520 18.87 9.34 -10.34
N MET A 521 18.42 8.27 -10.98
CA MET A 521 18.14 6.97 -10.36
C MET A 521 18.66 5.83 -11.25
N LYS A 522 19.92 5.45 -11.07
CA LYS A 522 20.53 4.29 -11.76
C LYS A 522 20.61 3.08 -10.84
N GLY A 523 20.36 1.88 -11.38
CA GLY A 523 20.48 0.62 -10.65
C GLY A 523 21.87 -0.02 -10.75
N LYS A 524 22.17 -1.01 -9.89
CA LYS A 524 23.42 -1.79 -9.88
C LYS A 524 23.69 -2.54 -11.19
N GLU A 525 22.70 -2.64 -12.08
CA GLU A 525 22.86 -3.17 -13.43
C GLU A 525 23.98 -2.45 -14.21
N SER A 526 24.31 -1.21 -13.84
CA SER A 526 25.40 -0.45 -14.45
C SER A 526 26.81 -0.76 -13.93
N LEU A 527 26.97 -1.75 -13.05
CA LEU A 527 28.25 -2.25 -12.58
C LEU A 527 28.50 -3.64 -13.15
N ASN A 528 29.76 -3.96 -13.46
CA ASN A 528 30.15 -5.34 -13.78
C ASN A 528 30.20 -6.18 -12.49
N LEU A 529 29.01 -6.47 -11.96
CA LEU A 529 28.83 -7.33 -10.81
C LEU A 529 28.46 -8.74 -11.29
N PRO A 530 29.00 -9.78 -10.64
CA PRO A 530 28.58 -11.14 -10.89
C PRO A 530 27.09 -11.30 -10.52
N GLU A 531 26.48 -12.36 -11.04
CA GLU A 531 25.05 -12.63 -10.85
C GLU A 531 24.67 -12.63 -9.37
N LEU A 532 23.56 -11.95 -9.06
CA LEU A 532 22.94 -11.95 -7.75
C LEU A 532 21.59 -12.63 -7.85
N THR A 533 21.46 -13.82 -7.28
CA THR A 533 20.17 -14.51 -7.15
C THR A 533 19.59 -14.21 -5.78
N GLN A 534 18.34 -13.75 -5.73
CA GLN A 534 17.63 -13.49 -4.46
C GLN A 534 16.40 -14.38 -4.38
N ASP A 535 16.36 -15.25 -3.37
CA ASP A 535 15.29 -16.21 -3.16
C ASP A 535 14.70 -16.06 -1.75
N VAL A 536 13.40 -16.35 -1.61
CA VAL A 536 12.71 -16.41 -0.32
C VAL A 536 12.43 -17.87 0.01
N ILE A 537 12.91 -18.33 1.16
CA ILE A 537 12.63 -19.67 1.68
C ILE A 537 11.48 -19.54 2.69
N LYS A 538 10.32 -20.09 2.32
CA LYS A 538 9.20 -20.24 3.24
C LYS A 538 9.46 -21.41 4.18
N VAL A 539 9.25 -21.18 5.47
CA VAL A 539 9.41 -22.20 6.53
C VAL A 539 8.05 -22.43 7.17
N ASP A 540 7.59 -23.66 7.19
CA ASP A 540 6.39 -24.03 7.95
C ASP A 540 6.73 -24.27 9.42
N MET A 541 5.85 -23.83 10.31
CA MET A 541 5.94 -24.13 11.75
C MET A 541 5.62 -25.60 12.01
N SER A 542 6.22 -26.18 13.05
CA SER A 542 5.77 -27.47 13.56
C SER A 542 4.34 -27.35 14.13
N PRO A 543 3.59 -28.47 14.25
CA PRO A 543 2.27 -28.45 14.87
C PRO A 543 2.27 -27.80 16.26
N GLU A 544 3.30 -28.09 17.06
CA GLU A 544 3.46 -27.54 18.41
C GLU A 544 3.79 -26.04 18.37
N GLU A 545 4.64 -25.59 17.44
CA GLU A 545 4.93 -24.17 17.27
C GLU A 545 3.69 -23.39 16.86
N LYS A 546 2.90 -23.94 15.93
CA LYS A 546 1.66 -23.34 15.45
C LYS A 546 0.66 -23.16 16.58
N GLU A 547 0.51 -24.17 17.44
CA GLU A 547 -0.36 -24.09 18.62
C GLU A 547 0.05 -22.96 19.56
N VAL A 548 1.35 -22.86 19.90
CA VAL A 548 1.86 -21.79 20.77
C VAL A 548 1.73 -20.42 20.10
N TYR A 549 1.98 -20.33 18.80
CA TYR A 549 1.85 -19.09 18.04
C TYR A 549 0.40 -18.58 18.04
N GLU A 550 -0.58 -19.47 17.82
CA GLU A 550 -2.01 -19.18 17.93
C GLU A 550 -2.35 -18.63 19.33
N VAL A 551 -1.85 -19.27 20.39
CA VAL A 551 -2.04 -18.79 21.78
C VAL A 551 -1.50 -17.38 21.98
N LEU A 552 -0.28 -17.11 21.50
CA LEU A 552 0.35 -15.80 21.62
C LEU A 552 -0.41 -14.73 20.82
N MET A 553 -0.97 -15.09 19.67
CA MET A 553 -1.85 -14.21 18.89
C MET A 553 -3.15 -13.88 19.60
N GLU A 554 -3.76 -14.88 20.24
CA GLU A 554 -5.02 -14.74 20.98
C GLU A 554 -4.90 -13.98 22.31
N ASN A 555 -3.68 -13.68 22.78
CA ASN A 555 -3.48 -12.89 23.98
C ASN A 555 -3.82 -11.40 23.72
N ASP A 556 -5.10 -11.07 23.87
CA ASP A 556 -5.66 -9.74 23.59
C ASP A 556 -5.32 -8.67 24.66
N GLU A 557 -4.57 -9.03 25.71
CA GLU A 557 -4.14 -8.10 26.74
C GLU A 557 -2.76 -7.45 26.47
N MET A 558 -2.11 -7.81 25.37
CA MET A 558 -0.85 -7.21 24.91
C MET A 558 -1.13 -6.05 23.96
N GLU A 559 -0.36 -4.96 24.08
CA GLU A 559 -0.39 -3.91 23.08
C GLU A 559 0.08 -4.43 21.72
N ALA A 560 -0.44 -3.86 20.64
CA ALA A 560 -0.11 -4.19 19.26
C ALA A 560 1.39 -4.42 19.00
N THR A 561 2.18 -3.43 19.44
CA THR A 561 3.63 -3.39 19.27
C THR A 561 4.31 -4.53 20.02
N GLU A 562 3.87 -4.78 21.26
CA GLU A 562 4.43 -5.82 22.14
C GLU A 562 4.11 -7.21 21.59
N LYS A 563 2.88 -7.42 21.08
CA LYS A 563 2.45 -8.67 20.47
C LYS A 563 3.33 -9.04 19.27
N ILE A 564 3.60 -8.09 18.37
CA ILE A 564 4.52 -8.32 17.24
C ILE A 564 5.92 -8.69 17.72
N GLN A 565 6.45 -8.01 18.73
CA GLN A 565 7.79 -8.31 19.25
C GLN A 565 7.87 -9.73 19.80
N VAL A 566 6.89 -10.15 20.60
CA VAL A 566 6.85 -11.49 21.19
C VAL A 566 6.65 -12.57 20.14
N LEU A 567 5.70 -12.38 19.21
CA LEU A 567 5.49 -13.30 18.10
C LEU A 567 6.77 -13.46 17.27
N ARG A 568 7.43 -12.34 16.94
CA ARG A 568 8.68 -12.36 16.17
C ARG A 568 9.83 -13.01 16.93
N GLN A 569 9.98 -12.72 18.23
CA GLN A 569 10.97 -13.37 19.09
C GLN A 569 10.75 -14.88 19.19
N PHE A 570 9.49 -15.32 19.31
CA PHE A 570 9.12 -16.73 19.31
C PHE A 570 9.59 -17.43 18.02
N LEU A 571 9.25 -16.85 16.85
CA LEU A 571 9.64 -17.39 15.55
C LEU A 571 11.16 -17.41 15.33
N MET A 572 11.88 -16.47 15.93
CA MET A 572 13.34 -16.41 15.84
C MET A 572 14.02 -17.40 16.81
N ASN A 573 13.52 -17.53 18.03
CA ASN A 573 14.00 -18.50 19.00
C ASN A 573 12.98 -18.71 20.13
N PRO A 574 12.24 -19.84 20.15
CA PRO A 574 11.25 -20.11 21.19
C PRO A 574 11.81 -20.09 22.62
N LYS A 575 13.12 -20.35 22.80
CA LYS A 575 13.79 -20.29 24.11
C LYS A 575 13.86 -18.87 24.70
N LEU A 576 13.70 -17.81 23.90
CA LEU A 576 13.67 -16.44 24.42
C LEU A 576 12.51 -16.21 25.39
N LEU A 577 11.44 -16.98 25.24
CA LEU A 577 10.23 -16.85 26.05
C LEU A 577 10.14 -17.91 27.16
N ASP A 578 11.26 -18.56 27.54
CA ASP A 578 11.30 -19.62 28.57
C ASP A 578 10.15 -20.65 28.46
N MET A 579 9.89 -21.08 27.22
CA MET A 579 8.78 -21.97 26.88
C MET A 579 8.93 -23.35 27.52
N THR A 580 7.85 -23.84 28.14
CA THR A 580 7.72 -25.23 28.59
C THR A 580 6.51 -25.88 27.91
N PRO A 581 6.65 -27.07 27.28
CA PRO A 581 7.89 -27.85 27.10
C PRO A 581 8.93 -27.12 26.23
N ASN A 582 10.22 -27.46 26.39
CA ASN A 582 11.25 -26.91 25.50
C ASN A 582 10.91 -27.31 24.06
N MET A 583 10.86 -26.30 23.21
CA MET A 583 10.59 -26.46 21.79
C MET A 583 11.83 -26.15 20.99
N GLU A 584 12.04 -26.93 19.94
CA GLU A 584 13.08 -26.67 18.95
C GLU A 584 12.46 -25.88 17.79
N GLY A 585 13.05 -24.75 17.42
CA GLY A 585 12.45 -23.86 16.43
C GLY A 585 12.59 -24.39 15.00
N SER A 586 11.50 -24.47 14.23
CA SER A 586 11.54 -24.98 12.84
C SER A 586 12.40 -24.11 11.93
N LYS A 587 12.44 -22.79 12.16
CA LYS A 587 13.35 -21.90 11.44
C LYS A 587 14.83 -22.20 11.71
N ILE A 588 15.19 -22.51 12.96
CA ILE A 588 16.57 -22.88 13.32
C ILE A 588 16.99 -24.14 12.56
N LYS A 589 16.09 -25.14 12.48
CA LYS A 589 16.31 -26.37 11.70
C LYS A 589 16.44 -26.10 10.21
N ALA A 590 15.52 -25.34 9.63
CA ALA A 590 15.50 -25.04 8.20
C ALA A 590 16.76 -24.28 7.77
N VAL A 591 17.16 -23.27 8.54
CA VAL A 591 18.41 -22.52 8.30
C VAL A 591 19.63 -23.43 8.48
N GLY A 592 19.65 -24.26 9.52
CA GLY A 592 20.72 -25.24 9.74
C GLY A 592 20.88 -26.23 8.59
N GLN A 593 19.78 -26.80 8.09
CA GLN A 593 19.78 -27.69 6.92
C GLN A 593 20.28 -26.98 5.66
N HIS A 594 19.82 -25.75 5.42
CA HIS A 594 20.30 -24.95 4.30
C HIS A 594 21.80 -24.67 4.39
N LEU A 595 22.28 -24.21 5.54
CA LEU A 595 23.70 -23.94 5.77
C LEU A 595 24.55 -25.20 5.60
N ASN A 596 24.10 -26.35 6.09
CA ASN A 596 24.77 -27.64 5.88
C ASN A 596 24.95 -27.96 4.38
N ASN A 597 23.91 -27.74 3.57
CA ASN A 597 23.98 -27.96 2.13
C ASN A 597 24.91 -26.95 1.45
N VAL A 598 24.90 -25.69 1.89
CA VAL A 598 25.76 -24.63 1.36
C VAL A 598 27.24 -24.93 1.64
N PHE A 599 27.59 -25.33 2.87
CA PHE A 599 28.97 -25.63 3.28
C PHE A 599 29.56 -26.93 2.68
N GLN A 600 28.79 -27.67 1.88
CA GLN A 600 29.33 -28.75 1.05
C GLN A 600 30.13 -28.21 -0.15
N ASN A 601 29.73 -27.04 -0.67
CA ASN A 601 30.28 -26.49 -1.91
C ASN A 601 30.85 -25.07 -1.77
N LYS A 602 30.53 -24.36 -0.69
CA LYS A 602 30.97 -23.00 -0.39
C LYS A 602 31.71 -22.95 0.94
N ASN A 603 32.61 -21.99 1.08
CA ASN A 603 33.42 -21.81 2.29
C ASN A 603 32.98 -20.58 3.09
N LYS A 604 32.47 -19.52 2.47
CA LYS A 604 32.20 -18.25 3.14
C LYS A 604 30.73 -17.87 3.05
N VAL A 605 30.05 -17.89 4.20
CA VAL A 605 28.63 -17.51 4.30
C VAL A 605 28.47 -16.35 5.27
N VAL A 606 27.70 -15.33 4.88
CA VAL A 606 27.30 -14.22 5.75
C VAL A 606 25.85 -14.40 6.15
N MET A 607 25.55 -14.46 7.44
CA MET A 607 24.19 -14.51 7.95
C MET A 607 23.83 -13.22 8.69
N PHE A 608 22.85 -12.48 8.18
CA PHE A 608 22.29 -11.31 8.85
C PHE A 608 21.16 -11.72 9.79
N VAL A 609 21.22 -11.20 11.02
CA VAL A 609 20.15 -11.29 12.02
C VAL A 609 19.69 -9.89 12.37
N ASN A 610 18.41 -9.60 12.10
CA ASN A 610 17.85 -8.25 12.19
C ASN A 610 17.06 -8.07 13.50
N GLY A 611 17.52 -7.20 14.39
CA GLY A 611 16.92 -7.03 15.71
C GLY A 611 17.22 -8.18 16.68
N TYR A 612 16.80 -8.03 17.93
CA TYR A 612 16.85 -9.07 18.99
C TYR A 612 18.20 -9.81 19.13
N VAL A 613 19.32 -9.08 19.13
CA VAL A 613 20.67 -9.68 19.19
C VAL A 613 20.86 -10.56 20.43
N GLN A 614 20.36 -10.10 21.59
CA GLN A 614 20.46 -10.80 22.86
C GLN A 614 19.56 -12.05 22.87
N GLY A 615 20.16 -13.21 23.18
CA GLY A 615 19.50 -14.51 23.21
C GLY A 615 19.23 -15.14 21.83
N ILE A 616 19.51 -14.42 20.74
CA ILE A 616 19.56 -15.00 19.39
C ILE A 616 21.00 -15.32 19.01
N ILE A 617 21.90 -14.33 19.00
CA ILE A 617 23.32 -14.50 18.63
C ILE A 617 24.30 -14.11 19.73
N ARG A 618 23.84 -13.35 20.74
CA ARG A 618 24.64 -12.94 21.92
C ARG A 618 24.08 -13.58 23.19
N GLY A 619 24.94 -14.15 24.03
CA GLY A 619 24.57 -14.72 25.32
C GLY A 619 25.11 -16.13 25.51
N ASP A 620 24.43 -16.88 26.37
CA ASP A 620 24.76 -18.28 26.69
C ASP A 620 24.67 -19.17 25.43
N LYS A 621 25.76 -19.90 25.14
CA LYS A 621 25.91 -20.75 23.95
C LYS A 621 24.80 -21.79 23.81
N GLU A 622 24.26 -22.30 24.91
CA GLU A 622 23.18 -23.30 24.89
C GLU A 622 21.78 -22.69 24.61
N LYS A 623 21.66 -21.37 24.75
CA LYS A 623 20.39 -20.62 24.61
C LYS A 623 20.28 -19.92 23.27
N ILE A 624 21.39 -19.48 22.68
CA ILE A 624 21.44 -18.85 21.36
C ILE A 624 21.19 -19.86 20.23
N ILE A 625 20.99 -19.38 19.00
CA ILE A 625 20.64 -20.24 17.85
C ILE A 625 21.87 -20.96 17.25
N LEU A 626 23.06 -20.37 17.40
CA LEU A 626 24.28 -20.80 16.69
C LEU A 626 24.70 -22.23 17.02
N GLY A 627 24.65 -22.64 18.29
CA GLY A 627 25.00 -24.00 18.70
C GLY A 627 23.94 -25.06 18.35
N ARG A 628 22.78 -24.65 17.82
CA ARG A 628 21.63 -25.52 17.53
C ARG A 628 21.34 -25.64 16.03
N MET A 629 22.13 -24.99 15.19
CA MET A 629 22.00 -25.10 13.72
C MET A 629 22.58 -26.42 13.18
N GLY A 630 23.29 -27.19 13.99
CA GLY A 630 23.87 -28.49 13.60
C GLY A 630 24.85 -28.36 12.44
N LEU A 631 25.72 -27.34 12.47
CA LEU A 631 26.71 -27.09 11.42
C LEU A 631 27.84 -28.14 11.46
N PRO A 632 28.53 -28.36 10.33
CA PRO A 632 29.69 -29.26 10.29
C PRO A 632 30.82 -28.78 11.21
N ASP A 633 31.58 -29.73 11.79
CA ASP A 633 32.66 -29.44 12.75
C ASP A 633 33.81 -28.59 12.16
N ASP A 634 33.97 -28.57 10.83
CA ASP A 634 34.98 -27.79 10.12
C ASP A 634 34.58 -26.34 9.84
N VAL A 635 33.35 -25.92 10.22
CA VAL A 635 32.85 -24.55 10.04
C VAL A 635 33.14 -23.70 11.28
N GLU A 636 33.95 -22.65 11.12
CA GLU A 636 34.17 -21.66 12.17
C GLU A 636 33.04 -20.61 12.18
N ILE A 637 32.41 -20.41 13.34
CA ILE A 637 31.40 -19.37 13.53
C ILE A 637 32.07 -18.10 14.08
N LYS A 638 31.95 -16.99 13.36
CA LYS A 638 32.37 -15.65 13.81
C LYS A 638 31.14 -14.76 13.93
N VAL A 639 31.14 -13.84 14.90
CA VAL A 639 29.99 -12.95 15.13
C VAL A 639 30.47 -11.50 15.14
N ILE A 640 29.78 -10.62 14.43
CA ILE A 640 29.92 -9.16 14.53
C ILE A 640 28.63 -8.60 15.11
N HIS A 641 28.73 -7.95 16.27
CA HIS A 641 27.62 -7.28 16.96
C HIS A 641 28.02 -5.84 17.34
N GLY A 642 27.05 -5.07 17.89
CA GLY A 642 27.02 -3.60 18.09
C GLY A 642 28.19 -2.89 18.79
N GLU A 643 27.90 -1.69 19.29
CA GLU A 643 28.87 -0.69 19.82
C GLU A 643 29.88 -1.23 20.85
N ASP A 644 29.57 -2.32 21.56
CA ASP A 644 30.48 -2.98 22.51
C ASP A 644 31.71 -3.65 21.84
N MET A 645 31.70 -3.87 20.52
CA MET A 645 32.81 -4.45 19.78
C MET A 645 33.78 -3.35 19.30
N GLY A 646 34.99 -3.35 19.84
CA GLY A 646 36.04 -2.41 19.43
C GLY A 646 36.38 -2.52 17.93
N ASN A 647 36.64 -1.38 17.29
CA ASN A 647 36.91 -1.30 15.84
C ASN A 647 38.03 -2.25 15.38
N ILE A 648 39.07 -2.43 16.20
CA ILE A 648 40.19 -3.33 15.92
C ILE A 648 39.74 -4.79 15.77
N GLU A 649 38.87 -5.27 16.67
CA GLU A 649 38.38 -6.65 16.62
C GLU A 649 37.47 -6.87 15.42
N ARG A 650 36.64 -5.87 15.09
CA ARG A 650 35.79 -5.90 13.89
C ARG A 650 36.64 -5.99 12.61
N GLU A 651 37.68 -5.16 12.49
CA GLU A 651 38.62 -5.20 11.35
C GLU A 651 39.37 -6.53 11.28
N ARG A 652 39.75 -7.11 12.43
CA ARG A 652 40.41 -8.42 12.51
C ARG A 652 39.50 -9.53 11.97
N ILE A 653 38.25 -9.61 12.45
CA ILE A 653 37.26 -10.61 11.99
C ILE A 653 36.97 -10.43 10.50
N GLN A 654 36.82 -9.18 10.06
CA GLN A 654 36.58 -8.85 8.66
C GLN A 654 37.73 -9.30 7.75
N SER A 655 38.98 -8.99 8.14
CA SER A 655 40.17 -9.41 7.39
C SER A 655 40.31 -10.93 7.36
N GLU A 656 40.05 -11.59 8.50
CA GLU A 656 40.02 -13.05 8.59
C GLU A 656 38.96 -13.65 7.66
N PHE A 657 37.73 -13.13 7.65
CA PHE A 657 36.66 -13.61 6.79
C PHE A 657 36.99 -13.45 5.30
N ASN A 658 37.49 -12.29 4.88
CA ASN A 658 37.74 -12.02 3.47
C ASN A 658 38.96 -12.81 2.94
N ASN A 659 40.03 -12.93 3.74
CA ASN A 659 41.33 -13.44 3.27
C ASN A 659 41.62 -14.91 3.64
N SER A 660 40.85 -15.53 4.54
CA SER A 660 41.05 -16.94 4.94
C SER A 660 40.52 -17.93 3.90
N ASP A 661 41.10 -19.13 3.84
CA ASP A 661 40.59 -20.26 3.04
C ASP A 661 39.67 -21.20 3.86
N LYS A 662 39.47 -20.92 5.15
CA LYS A 662 38.64 -21.73 6.04
C LYS A 662 37.15 -21.59 5.71
N LYS A 663 36.37 -22.61 6.11
CA LYS A 663 34.91 -22.49 6.14
C LYS A 663 34.49 -21.60 7.31
N ILE A 664 33.87 -20.47 7.01
CA ILE A 664 33.46 -19.48 8.00
C ILE A 664 31.99 -19.11 7.80
N LEU A 665 31.19 -19.26 8.86
CA LEU A 665 29.91 -18.61 9.00
C LEU A 665 30.10 -17.29 9.76
N LEU A 666 29.97 -16.17 9.06
CA LEU A 666 30.01 -14.85 9.66
C LEU A 666 28.60 -14.36 9.95
N VAL A 667 28.26 -14.25 11.24
CA VAL A 667 26.95 -13.80 11.69
C VAL A 667 27.02 -12.32 12.06
N VAL A 668 26.19 -11.50 11.42
CA VAL A 668 26.23 -10.04 11.56
C VAL A 668 24.89 -9.54 12.06
N SER A 669 24.91 -8.71 13.11
CA SER A 669 23.71 -7.96 13.50
C SER A 669 23.41 -6.92 12.42
N GLY A 670 22.19 -6.93 11.87
CA GLY A 670 21.79 -6.01 10.80
C GLY A 670 21.97 -4.53 11.15
N GLN A 671 21.82 -4.17 12.42
CA GLN A 671 22.06 -2.81 12.92
C GLN A 671 23.53 -2.36 12.83
N THR A 672 24.48 -3.31 12.75
CA THR A 672 25.92 -3.01 12.58
C THR A 672 26.37 -2.89 11.13
N ALA A 673 25.48 -3.19 10.17
CA ALA A 673 25.77 -3.04 8.75
C ALA A 673 25.95 -1.57 8.33
N ASP A 674 25.50 -0.63 9.15
CA ASP A 674 25.69 0.80 8.93
C ASP A 674 27.17 1.23 9.02
N VAL A 675 28.06 0.47 9.65
CA VAL A 675 29.44 0.90 9.96
C VAL A 675 30.43 0.75 8.79
N GLY A 676 29.96 0.43 7.57
CA GLY A 676 30.83 0.44 6.39
C GLY A 676 31.75 -0.77 6.23
N ILE A 677 31.42 -1.91 6.85
CA ILE A 677 32.21 -3.15 6.75
C ILE A 677 32.25 -3.72 5.34
N ASP A 678 33.39 -4.26 4.92
CA ASP A 678 33.56 -4.94 3.62
C ASP A 678 33.53 -6.45 3.84
N LEU A 679 32.51 -7.11 3.29
CA LEU A 679 32.26 -8.55 3.39
C LEU A 679 32.27 -9.23 2.01
N SER A 680 33.03 -8.66 1.06
CA SER A 680 33.12 -9.12 -0.33
C SER A 680 33.64 -10.56 -0.49
N GLY A 681 34.24 -11.16 0.54
CA GLY A 681 34.61 -12.57 0.54
C GLY A 681 33.41 -13.54 0.62
N GLY A 682 32.20 -13.07 0.92
CA GLY A 682 31.02 -13.93 1.08
C GLY A 682 30.48 -14.48 -0.25
N GLU A 683 30.19 -15.78 -0.28
CA GLU A 683 29.66 -16.51 -1.44
C GLU A 683 28.15 -16.76 -1.35
N GLU A 684 27.59 -16.72 -0.14
CA GLU A 684 26.17 -16.85 0.17
C GLU A 684 25.80 -15.84 1.27
N VAL A 685 24.63 -15.22 1.13
CA VAL A 685 24.03 -14.31 2.11
C VAL A 685 22.74 -14.92 2.62
N VAL A 686 22.61 -15.09 3.93
CA VAL A 686 21.41 -15.61 4.57
C VAL A 686 20.81 -14.53 5.45
N PHE A 687 19.59 -14.09 5.17
CA PHE A 687 18.80 -13.30 6.10
C PHE A 687 18.00 -14.27 6.97
N TYR A 688 18.40 -14.40 8.23
CA TYR A 688 17.67 -15.22 9.22
C TYR A 688 16.24 -14.71 9.41
N ASN A 689 16.07 -13.39 9.31
CA ASN A 689 14.80 -12.71 9.32
C ASN A 689 14.89 -11.40 8.51
N GLU A 690 13.80 -11.05 7.84
CA GLU A 690 13.69 -9.85 7.00
C GLU A 690 13.93 -8.57 7.83
N PRO A 691 14.77 -7.62 7.41
CA PRO A 691 14.82 -6.32 8.09
C PRO A 691 13.49 -5.58 7.99
N TRP A 692 13.31 -4.51 8.77
CA TRP A 692 12.06 -3.73 8.80
C TRP A 692 11.87 -2.82 7.59
N SER A 693 12.92 -2.64 6.78
CA SER A 693 12.85 -1.88 5.54
C SER A 693 13.70 -2.52 4.45
N LEU A 694 13.30 -2.34 3.20
CA LEU A 694 14.11 -2.76 2.07
C LEU A 694 15.44 -2.00 2.00
N TYR A 695 15.44 -0.74 2.42
CA TYR A 695 16.65 0.08 2.52
C TYR A 695 17.72 -0.64 3.34
N ASP A 696 17.36 -1.13 4.54
CA ASP A 696 18.30 -1.85 5.41
C ASP A 696 18.77 -3.16 4.75
N LYS A 697 17.87 -3.87 4.06
CA LYS A 697 18.21 -5.10 3.32
C LYS A 697 19.23 -4.84 2.21
N GLN A 698 19.01 -3.80 1.42
CA GLN A 698 19.88 -3.40 0.31
C GLN A 698 21.25 -2.94 0.83
N GLN A 699 21.29 -2.20 1.94
CA GLN A 699 22.53 -1.79 2.61
C GLN A 699 23.33 -3.00 3.12
N GLN A 700 22.66 -3.99 3.72
CA GLN A 700 23.27 -5.24 4.17
C GLN A 700 23.83 -6.04 3.00
N LEU A 701 23.03 -6.23 1.94
CA LEU A 701 23.43 -6.97 0.75
C LEU A 701 24.60 -6.29 0.02
N ALA A 702 24.62 -4.95 -0.02
CA ALA A 702 25.72 -4.17 -0.59
C ALA A 702 27.05 -4.28 0.17
N ARG A 703 27.09 -4.91 1.36
CA ARG A 703 28.37 -5.23 2.03
C ARG A 703 29.05 -6.45 1.43
N VAL A 704 28.26 -7.36 0.85
CA VAL A 704 28.72 -8.61 0.23
C VAL A 704 28.72 -8.45 -1.29
N HIS A 705 27.58 -8.12 -1.90
CA HIS A 705 27.45 -7.90 -3.34
C HIS A 705 27.80 -6.46 -3.72
N ARG A 706 29.08 -6.26 -4.00
CA ARG A 706 29.71 -4.98 -4.31
C ARG A 706 30.82 -5.14 -5.32
N GLU A 707 31.33 -4.00 -5.80
CA GLU A 707 32.46 -3.95 -6.71
C GLU A 707 33.71 -4.66 -6.12
N GLY A 708 34.39 -5.45 -6.96
CA GLY A 708 35.54 -6.29 -6.61
C GLY A 708 35.19 -7.77 -6.38
N VAL A 709 33.90 -8.12 -6.27
CA VAL A 709 33.43 -9.50 -6.18
C VAL A 709 33.48 -10.14 -7.57
N LYS A 710 34.08 -11.34 -7.67
CA LYS A 710 34.28 -12.05 -8.96
C LYS A 710 33.41 -13.30 -9.10
N HIS A 711 32.74 -13.71 -8.03
CA HIS A 711 31.90 -14.91 -7.98
C HIS A 711 30.42 -14.55 -7.84
N PRO A 712 29.50 -15.35 -8.41
CA PRO A 712 28.06 -15.18 -8.17
C PRO A 712 27.73 -15.20 -6.69
N VAL A 713 26.84 -14.30 -6.27
CA VAL A 713 26.36 -14.22 -4.88
C VAL A 713 24.90 -14.65 -4.86
N ARG A 714 24.55 -15.48 -3.90
CA ARG A 714 23.16 -15.87 -3.68
C ARG A 714 22.69 -15.37 -2.33
N SER A 715 21.47 -14.84 -2.29
CA SER A 715 20.85 -14.25 -1.11
C SER A 715 19.55 -14.97 -0.79
N MET A 716 19.46 -15.54 0.40
CA MET A 716 18.33 -16.32 0.88
C MET A 716 17.65 -15.61 2.04
N THR A 717 16.35 -15.31 1.93
CA THR A 717 15.57 -14.74 3.04
C THR A 717 14.63 -15.79 3.62
N PHE A 718 14.78 -16.11 4.91
CA PHE A 718 13.90 -17.05 5.59
C PHE A 718 12.69 -16.33 6.18
N ILE A 719 11.49 -16.82 5.86
CA ILE A 719 10.22 -16.26 6.31
C ILE A 719 9.32 -17.40 6.79
N THR A 720 8.82 -17.31 8.02
CA THR A 720 7.89 -18.33 8.53
C THR A 720 6.47 -18.12 7.98
N ASN A 721 5.93 -19.15 7.33
CA ASN A 721 4.64 -19.14 6.63
C ASN A 721 3.44 -18.99 7.58
N GLY A 722 2.45 -18.17 7.22
CA GLY A 722 1.24 -17.91 8.00
C GLY A 722 1.50 -17.09 9.27
N THR A 723 2.56 -16.28 9.30
CA THR A 723 2.97 -15.55 10.51
C THR A 723 3.17 -14.05 10.28
N ILE A 724 3.49 -13.32 11.35
CA ILE A 724 3.79 -11.89 11.31
C ILE A 724 4.98 -11.57 10.38
N GLU A 725 5.88 -12.52 10.13
CA GLU A 725 6.99 -12.31 9.19
C GLU A 725 6.54 -12.24 7.73
N ASP A 726 5.54 -13.04 7.32
CA ASP A 726 4.93 -12.90 6.00
C ASP A 726 4.32 -11.51 5.84
N GLY A 727 3.66 -11.03 6.89
CA GLY A 727 3.11 -9.69 6.95
C GLY A 727 4.14 -8.60 6.78
N ILE A 728 5.27 -8.74 7.47
CA ILE A 728 6.41 -7.83 7.35
C ILE A 728 6.91 -7.78 5.91
N SER A 729 7.07 -8.94 5.28
CA SER A 729 7.54 -9.04 3.90
C SER A 729 6.59 -8.37 2.91
N ILE A 730 5.30 -8.70 2.97
CA ILE A 730 4.26 -8.13 2.11
C ILE A 730 4.18 -6.61 2.30
N TYR A 731 4.19 -6.14 3.55
CA TYR A 731 4.13 -4.73 3.88
C TYR A 731 5.30 -3.95 3.28
N ILE A 732 6.53 -4.46 3.43
CA ILE A 732 7.73 -3.82 2.89
C ILE A 732 7.63 -3.69 1.37
N GLN A 733 7.14 -4.75 0.69
CA GLN A 733 6.96 -4.73 -0.76
C GLN A 733 5.88 -3.74 -1.19
N MET A 734 4.71 -3.76 -0.56
CA MET A 734 3.62 -2.82 -0.85
C MET A 734 4.07 -1.37 -0.65
N LYS A 735 4.78 -1.11 0.45
CA LYS A 735 5.32 0.22 0.73
C LYS A 735 6.33 0.67 -0.32
N GLN A 736 7.25 -0.21 -0.73
CA GLN A 736 8.21 0.11 -1.78
C GLN A 736 7.49 0.44 -3.10
N ASN A 737 6.53 -0.40 -3.51
CA ASN A 737 5.77 -0.19 -4.74
C ASN A 737 5.01 1.15 -4.69
N ALA A 738 4.39 1.48 -3.56
CA ALA A 738 3.68 2.76 -3.38
C ALA A 738 4.62 3.97 -3.52
N ILE A 739 5.81 3.92 -2.91
CA ILE A 739 6.78 5.02 -3.07
C ILE A 739 7.32 5.07 -4.51
N GLU A 740 7.55 3.93 -5.16
CA GLU A 740 8.03 3.90 -6.54
C GLU A 740 6.98 4.47 -7.52
N LYS A 741 5.70 4.13 -7.35
CA LYS A 741 4.58 4.75 -8.09
C LYS A 741 4.62 6.26 -7.94
N LEU A 742 4.76 6.74 -6.71
CA LEU A 742 4.84 8.15 -6.39
C LEU A 742 6.01 8.84 -7.12
N LEU A 743 7.22 8.26 -7.09
CA LEU A 743 8.40 8.83 -7.76
C LEU A 743 8.25 8.87 -9.28
N ARG A 744 7.61 7.85 -9.86
CA ARG A 744 7.35 7.75 -11.31
C ARG A 744 6.18 8.64 -11.76
N GLY A 745 5.49 9.31 -10.84
CA GLY A 745 4.31 10.12 -11.14
C GLY A 745 3.08 9.27 -11.51
N ILE A 746 3.07 8.00 -11.15
CA ILE A 746 1.92 7.12 -11.25
C ILE A 746 1.00 7.48 -10.08
N GLU A 747 -0.30 7.58 -10.33
CA GLU A 747 -1.23 7.88 -9.24
C GLU A 747 -1.26 6.72 -8.23
N LEU A 748 -1.33 7.10 -6.96
CA LEU A 748 -1.44 6.17 -5.85
C LEU A 748 -2.88 5.69 -5.71
N SER A 749 -3.08 4.38 -5.54
CA SER A 749 -4.38 3.84 -5.17
C SER A 749 -4.80 4.37 -3.81
N LYS A 750 -6.08 4.23 -3.46
CA LYS A 750 -6.56 4.61 -2.12
C LYS A 750 -5.79 3.86 -1.02
N MET A 751 -5.47 2.59 -1.26
CA MET A 751 -4.71 1.75 -0.34
C MET A 751 -3.27 2.26 -0.18
N ASP A 752 -2.60 2.63 -1.28
CA ASP A 752 -1.26 3.21 -1.26
C ASP A 752 -1.23 4.54 -0.48
N LYS A 753 -2.22 5.42 -0.70
CA LYS A 753 -2.33 6.69 0.02
C LYS A 753 -2.50 6.45 1.53
N GLU A 754 -3.42 5.57 1.92
CA GLU A 754 -3.64 5.24 3.33
C GLU A 754 -2.40 4.64 4.00
N LEU A 755 -1.72 3.71 3.31
CA LEU A 755 -0.47 3.08 3.77
C LEU A 755 0.61 4.13 4.06
N LEU A 756 0.81 5.05 3.11
CA LEU A 756 1.82 6.09 3.23
C LEU A 756 1.45 7.16 4.28
N GLU A 757 0.20 7.59 4.36
CA GLU A 757 -0.24 8.58 5.37
C GLU A 757 -0.07 8.10 6.81
N LYS A 758 -0.32 6.81 7.03
CA LYS A 758 -0.27 6.20 8.36
C LYS A 758 1.17 5.92 8.80
N ASP A 759 2.05 5.47 7.90
CA ASP A 759 3.50 5.34 8.16
C ASP A 759 4.13 6.68 8.60
N GLU A 760 3.63 7.79 8.02
CA GLU A 760 4.09 9.14 8.34
C GLU A 760 3.63 9.66 9.72
N LYS A 761 2.61 9.04 10.33
CA LYS A 761 2.10 9.41 11.67
C LYS A 761 2.87 8.74 12.82
N VAL A 762 3.77 7.80 12.53
CA VAL A 762 4.55 7.07 13.54
C VAL A 762 5.84 7.86 13.88
N GLU A 763 5.82 8.63 14.97
CA GLU A 763 7.00 9.31 15.54
C GLU A 763 7.44 8.59 16.85
N GLY A 764 8.67 8.07 16.94
CA GLY A 764 9.21 7.49 18.18
C GLY A 764 10.51 6.66 18.01
N SER A 765 11.28 6.46 19.08
CA SER A 765 12.58 5.75 19.07
C SER A 765 12.47 4.20 19.05
N ASN A 766 11.27 3.64 19.20
CA ASN A 766 10.99 2.21 19.00
C ASN A 766 10.49 1.96 17.57
N LEU A 767 11.31 2.39 16.59
CA LEU A 767 11.05 2.37 15.14
C LEU A 767 10.95 0.97 14.52
N GLU A 768 11.02 -0.09 15.31
CA GLU A 768 11.05 -1.45 14.76
C GLU A 768 9.66 -2.01 14.45
N VAL A 769 8.56 -1.55 15.03
CA VAL A 769 7.28 -2.24 14.82
C VAL A 769 6.20 -1.30 14.32
N ASN A 770 5.80 -1.47 13.05
CA ASN A 770 4.65 -0.75 12.50
C ASN A 770 3.34 -1.32 13.07
N ARG A 771 2.51 -0.46 13.66
CA ARG A 771 1.17 -0.80 14.17
C ARG A 771 0.23 -1.34 13.08
N GLU A 772 0.50 -1.06 11.81
CA GLU A 772 -0.28 -1.55 10.66
C GLU A 772 0.02 -3.01 10.32
N LEU A 773 1.25 -3.49 10.52
CA LEU A 773 1.57 -4.92 10.41
C LEU A 773 0.71 -5.74 11.36
N ALA A 774 0.45 -5.14 12.51
CA ALA A 774 -0.42 -5.65 13.53
C ALA A 774 -1.86 -5.69 12.96
N ASP A 775 -2.31 -4.62 12.29
CA ASP A 775 -3.65 -4.52 11.72
C ASP A 775 -4.03 -5.61 10.72
N TYR A 776 -3.07 -6.14 9.96
CA TYR A 776 -3.26 -7.23 9.00
C TYR A 776 -3.19 -8.64 9.61
N TYR A 777 -2.56 -8.80 10.79
CA TYR A 777 -2.24 -10.11 11.38
C TYR A 777 -2.74 -10.26 12.82
N PHE A 778 -3.60 -9.36 13.29
CA PHE A 778 -4.21 -9.51 14.61
C PHE A 778 -5.21 -10.67 14.66
N SER A 779 -5.53 -11.08 15.89
CA SER A 779 -6.51 -12.12 16.18
C SER A 779 -7.82 -11.86 15.42
N SER A 780 -8.56 -12.93 15.11
CA SER A 780 -9.85 -12.82 14.41
C SER A 780 -10.86 -11.94 15.18
N LEU A 781 -10.64 -11.71 16.48
CA LEU A 781 -11.37 -10.74 17.29
C LEU A 781 -11.11 -9.28 16.86
N ASP A 782 -9.85 -8.89 16.71
CA ASP A 782 -9.49 -7.52 16.32
C ASP A 782 -9.97 -7.21 14.90
N ARG A 783 -9.84 -8.19 13.99
CA ARG A 783 -10.39 -8.10 12.63
C ARG A 783 -11.92 -7.92 12.66
N MET A 784 -12.62 -8.75 13.45
CA MET A 784 -14.07 -8.64 13.66
C MET A 784 -14.47 -7.25 14.20
N MET A 785 -13.76 -6.72 15.18
CA MET A 785 -14.07 -5.41 15.79
C MET A 785 -13.88 -4.25 14.80
N LYS A 786 -12.88 -4.32 13.92
CA LYS A 786 -12.67 -3.33 12.85
C LYS A 786 -13.75 -3.41 11.79
N ILE A 787 -14.08 -4.62 11.34
CA ILE A 787 -15.18 -4.83 10.40
C ILE A 787 -16.47 -4.26 10.99
N PHE A 788 -16.80 -4.62 12.23
CA PHE A 788 -17.96 -4.08 12.94
C PHE A 788 -17.96 -2.55 13.03
N GLY A 789 -16.80 -1.95 13.33
CA GLY A 789 -16.63 -0.49 13.35
C GLY A 789 -16.87 0.17 12.00
N HIS A 790 -16.56 -0.51 10.89
CA HIS A 790 -16.79 -0.03 9.52
C HIS A 790 -18.24 -0.19 9.05
N VAL A 791 -18.85 -1.34 9.33
CA VAL A 791 -20.21 -1.67 8.83
C VAL A 791 -21.33 -1.09 9.69
N ARG A 792 -21.00 -0.54 10.86
CA ARG A 792 -21.95 0.14 11.74
C ARG A 792 -22.54 1.39 11.08
N GLU A 793 -23.87 1.45 11.03
CA GLU A 793 -24.72 2.46 10.40
C GLU A 793 -24.47 2.69 8.91
N LEU A 794 -23.90 1.69 8.22
CA LEU A 794 -23.51 1.76 6.82
C LEU A 794 -24.73 1.83 5.88
N GLY A 795 -25.79 1.12 6.23
CA GLY A 795 -27.01 0.92 5.46
C GLY A 795 -26.96 -0.32 4.56
N GLU A 796 -28.11 -0.88 4.24
CA GLU A 796 -28.22 -2.20 3.60
C GLU A 796 -27.50 -2.26 2.24
N GLU A 797 -27.75 -1.28 1.35
CA GLU A 797 -27.15 -1.26 0.01
C GLU A 797 -25.61 -1.19 0.06
N ALA A 798 -25.08 -0.36 0.95
CA ALA A 798 -23.64 -0.21 1.11
C ALA A 798 -23.02 -1.42 1.85
N PHE A 799 -23.77 -2.06 2.73
CA PHE A 799 -23.35 -3.29 3.40
C PHE A 799 -23.26 -4.47 2.42
N ILE A 800 -24.19 -4.59 1.46
CA ILE A 800 -24.10 -5.59 0.39
C ILE A 800 -22.80 -5.42 -0.42
N LYS A 801 -22.49 -4.18 -0.84
CA LYS A 801 -21.24 -3.87 -1.57
C LYS A 801 -19.99 -4.19 -0.74
N PHE A 802 -20.06 -4.03 0.59
CA PHE A 802 -18.98 -4.46 1.48
C PHE A 802 -18.81 -5.98 1.47
N LEU A 803 -19.92 -6.73 1.54
CA LEU A 803 -19.90 -8.20 1.56
C LEU A 803 -19.43 -8.80 0.23
N GLU A 804 -19.69 -8.17 -0.91
CA GLU A 804 -19.15 -8.59 -2.21
C GLU A 804 -17.62 -8.64 -2.23
N ARG A 805 -16.97 -7.79 -1.43
CA ARG A 805 -15.50 -7.70 -1.37
C ARG A 805 -14.88 -8.42 -0.16
N TYR A 806 -15.56 -8.40 0.99
CA TYR A 806 -15.01 -8.84 2.28
C TYR A 806 -15.87 -9.87 3.00
N GLY A 807 -16.90 -10.41 2.35
CA GLY A 807 -17.86 -11.32 2.97
C GLY A 807 -17.24 -12.65 3.43
N GLU A 808 -16.22 -13.14 2.72
CA GLU A 808 -15.50 -14.37 3.08
C GLU A 808 -14.66 -14.18 4.34
N ASP A 809 -13.80 -13.17 4.36
CA ASP A 809 -13.01 -12.77 5.54
C ASP A 809 -13.91 -12.53 6.76
N TYR A 810 -15.06 -11.89 6.54
CA TYR A 810 -16.02 -11.61 7.61
C TYR A 810 -16.63 -12.90 8.20
N ALA A 811 -16.99 -13.85 7.33
CA ALA A 811 -17.49 -15.16 7.76
C ALA A 811 -16.41 -16.01 8.45
N GLU A 812 -15.17 -15.96 7.95
CA GLU A 812 -14.02 -16.67 8.52
C GLU A 812 -13.71 -16.18 9.94
N CYS A 813 -13.79 -14.86 10.19
CA CYS A 813 -13.60 -14.31 11.53
C CYS A 813 -14.53 -14.93 12.58
N TYR A 814 -15.80 -15.21 12.22
CA TYR A 814 -16.73 -15.89 13.12
C TYR A 814 -16.36 -17.35 13.36
N SER A 815 -15.85 -18.05 12.34
CA SER A 815 -15.41 -19.44 12.45
C SER A 815 -14.21 -19.58 13.39
N ASP A 816 -13.22 -18.70 13.24
CA ASP A 816 -12.00 -18.70 14.05
C ASP A 816 -12.29 -18.41 15.53
N LEU A 817 -13.21 -17.48 15.80
CA LEU A 817 -13.58 -17.08 17.16
C LEU A 817 -14.28 -18.19 17.97
N GLY A 818 -14.76 -19.26 17.30
CA GLY A 818 -15.47 -20.36 17.94
C GLY A 818 -16.68 -19.91 18.74
N SER A 819 -17.04 -20.63 19.82
CA SER A 819 -18.17 -20.24 20.69
C SER A 819 -17.80 -19.32 21.86
N ARG A 820 -16.51 -18.94 21.99
CA ARG A 820 -15.99 -18.10 23.08
C ARG A 820 -15.78 -16.67 22.62
N ASN A 821 -16.88 -16.01 22.28
CA ASN A 821 -16.87 -14.61 21.84
C ASN A 821 -18.09 -13.83 22.33
N TYR A 822 -18.06 -12.53 22.06
CA TYR A 822 -19.09 -11.59 22.48
C TYR A 822 -20.46 -11.91 21.88
N GLN A 823 -20.54 -12.23 20.58
CA GLN A 823 -21.78 -12.56 19.89
C GLN A 823 -22.39 -13.88 20.38
N SER A 824 -21.56 -14.89 20.68
CA SER A 824 -22.02 -16.12 21.31
C SER A 824 -22.63 -15.83 22.69
N ASN A 825 -22.01 -14.98 23.51
CA ASN A 825 -22.59 -14.54 24.78
C ASN A 825 -23.91 -13.76 24.60
N ALA A 826 -23.99 -12.87 23.62
CA ALA A 826 -25.22 -12.16 23.28
C ALA A 826 -26.35 -13.14 22.92
N CYS A 827 -26.06 -14.15 22.10
CA CYS A 827 -27.03 -15.16 21.68
C CYS A 827 -27.45 -16.10 22.82
N ARG A 828 -26.53 -16.47 23.74
CA ARG A 828 -26.89 -17.23 24.96
C ARG A 828 -27.84 -16.47 25.86
N ILE A 829 -27.59 -15.17 26.06
CA ILE A 829 -28.45 -14.29 26.86
C ILE A 829 -29.81 -14.15 26.20
N ASN A 830 -29.85 -13.77 24.91
CA ASN A 830 -31.09 -13.60 24.16
C ASN A 830 -31.89 -14.92 24.09
N GLY A 831 -31.21 -16.04 23.85
CA GLY A 831 -31.81 -17.37 23.84
C GLY A 831 -32.38 -17.79 25.20
N THR A 832 -31.71 -17.41 26.30
CA THR A 832 -32.22 -17.63 27.67
C THR A 832 -33.51 -16.84 27.90
N ILE A 833 -33.52 -15.55 27.53
CA ILE A 833 -34.70 -14.68 27.64
C ILE A 833 -35.87 -15.24 26.81
N ILE A 834 -35.63 -15.63 25.56
CA ILE A 834 -36.64 -16.24 24.68
C ILE A 834 -37.18 -17.55 25.29
N ALA A 835 -36.30 -18.42 25.80
CA ALA A 835 -36.69 -19.67 26.43
C ALA A 835 -37.57 -19.46 27.67
N GLU A 836 -37.22 -18.51 28.53
CA GLU A 836 -38.03 -18.14 29.70
C GLU A 836 -39.39 -17.57 29.31
N MET A 837 -39.44 -16.71 28.28
CA MET A 837 -40.71 -16.21 27.75
C MET A 837 -41.60 -17.35 27.25
N ILE A 838 -41.06 -18.30 26.48
CA ILE A 838 -41.83 -19.46 25.98
C ILE A 838 -42.38 -20.29 27.14
N GLU A 839 -41.56 -20.59 28.14
CA GLU A 839 -41.94 -21.39 29.30
C GLU A 839 -43.01 -20.70 30.14
N LYS A 840 -42.91 -19.38 30.34
CA LYS A 840 -43.86 -18.59 31.12
C LYS A 840 -45.24 -18.53 30.47
N HIS A 841 -45.30 -18.46 29.13
CA HIS A 841 -46.57 -18.42 28.39
C HIS A 841 -47.19 -19.81 28.17
N GLY A 842 -46.47 -20.89 28.49
CA GLY A 842 -46.96 -22.26 28.32
C GLY A 842 -47.29 -22.63 26.87
N GLN A 843 -46.58 -22.04 25.90
CA GLN A 843 -46.84 -22.30 24.48
C GLN A 843 -46.43 -23.71 24.07
N ASP A 844 -47.24 -24.31 23.20
CA ASP A 844 -46.93 -25.60 22.57
C ASP A 844 -45.72 -25.43 21.63
N LEU A 845 -44.83 -26.42 21.64
CA LEU A 845 -43.67 -26.47 20.75
C LEU A 845 -44.06 -26.82 19.32
N VAL A 846 -45.22 -27.45 19.14
CA VAL A 846 -45.75 -27.78 17.81
C VAL A 846 -46.20 -26.50 17.12
N GLY A 847 -45.44 -26.08 16.10
CA GLY A 847 -45.73 -24.87 15.32
C GLY A 847 -45.07 -23.58 15.82
N LEU A 848 -44.29 -23.65 16.90
CA LEU A 848 -43.46 -22.53 17.38
C LEU A 848 -42.41 -22.15 16.33
N ARG A 849 -42.34 -20.87 15.96
CA ARG A 849 -41.33 -20.34 15.02
C ARG A 849 -40.56 -19.19 15.65
N ILE A 850 -39.23 -19.32 15.69
CA ILE A 850 -38.31 -18.31 16.20
C ILE A 850 -37.48 -17.78 15.04
N LEU A 851 -37.47 -16.47 14.81
CA LEU A 851 -36.68 -15.83 13.75
C LEU A 851 -35.39 -15.23 14.34
N ASP A 852 -34.25 -15.58 13.78
CA ASP A 852 -32.95 -15.04 14.17
C ASP A 852 -32.38 -14.17 13.05
N ILE A 853 -32.20 -12.87 13.30
CA ILE A 853 -31.90 -11.88 12.26
C ILE A 853 -30.54 -11.25 12.50
N ALA A 854 -29.66 -11.40 11.50
CA ALA A 854 -28.33 -10.80 11.48
C ALA A 854 -27.56 -11.07 12.78
N SER A 855 -27.50 -12.34 13.20
CA SER A 855 -26.73 -12.76 14.37
C SER A 855 -25.33 -13.29 13.99
N GLY A 856 -25.07 -13.47 12.69
CA GLY A 856 -23.90 -14.18 12.17
C GLY A 856 -24.24 -15.62 11.74
N PRO A 857 -23.27 -16.56 11.72
CA PRO A 857 -23.45 -17.91 11.22
C PRO A 857 -24.30 -18.79 12.16
N GLU A 858 -25.62 -18.61 12.11
CA GLU A 858 -26.63 -19.33 12.89
C GLU A 858 -26.40 -19.23 14.41
N MET A 859 -25.97 -18.06 14.88
CA MET A 859 -25.47 -17.91 16.25
C MET A 859 -26.53 -18.18 17.32
N LEU A 860 -27.78 -17.76 17.14
CA LEU A 860 -28.82 -18.10 18.11
C LEU A 860 -29.08 -19.60 18.13
N ARG A 861 -29.16 -20.24 16.96
CA ARG A 861 -29.39 -21.69 16.86
C ARG A 861 -28.29 -22.49 17.54
N LYS A 862 -27.03 -22.06 17.40
CA LYS A 862 -25.87 -22.73 18.02
C LYS A 862 -25.79 -22.57 19.54
N HIS A 863 -26.49 -21.59 20.12
CA HIS A 863 -26.31 -21.20 21.52
C HIS A 863 -27.58 -21.21 22.37
N ILE A 864 -28.76 -21.38 21.76
CA ILE A 864 -29.99 -21.66 22.49
C ILE A 864 -30.02 -23.13 22.94
N THR A 865 -30.80 -23.42 23.96
CA THR A 865 -31.03 -24.79 24.44
C THR A 865 -31.51 -25.73 23.33
N ASP A 866 -31.08 -26.99 23.38
CA ASP A 866 -31.31 -28.00 22.33
C ASP A 866 -32.79 -28.15 21.95
N LYS A 867 -33.67 -28.00 22.95
CA LYS A 867 -35.14 -28.03 22.80
C LYS A 867 -35.68 -27.10 21.70
N TYR A 868 -35.04 -25.95 21.46
CA TYR A 868 -35.55 -24.91 20.55
C TYR A 868 -34.77 -24.78 19.24
N GLN A 869 -33.65 -25.50 19.06
CA GLN A 869 -32.76 -25.31 17.91
C GLN A 869 -33.45 -25.56 16.56
N ASP A 870 -34.30 -26.59 16.47
CA ASP A 870 -35.06 -26.93 15.25
C ASP A 870 -36.21 -25.95 14.95
N ARG A 871 -36.49 -25.02 15.88
CA ARG A 871 -37.54 -23.99 15.74
C ARG A 871 -36.99 -22.67 15.21
N ILE A 872 -35.66 -22.55 15.10
CA ILE A 872 -35.00 -21.32 14.67
C ILE A 872 -34.92 -21.26 13.15
N ILE A 873 -35.28 -20.11 12.62
CA ILE A 873 -35.07 -19.70 11.23
C ILE A 873 -33.97 -18.65 11.25
N SER A 874 -32.78 -18.98 10.79
CA SER A 874 -31.64 -18.06 10.76
C SER A 874 -31.61 -17.27 9.45
N LEU A 875 -31.62 -15.95 9.56
CA LEU A 875 -31.64 -15.01 8.45
C LEU A 875 -30.44 -14.08 8.49
N ASP A 876 -29.69 -14.04 7.39
CA ASP A 876 -28.54 -13.15 7.23
C ASP A 876 -28.45 -12.69 5.76
N ILE A 877 -27.90 -11.49 5.52
CA ILE A 877 -27.61 -11.02 4.16
C ILE A 877 -26.35 -11.72 3.61
N ASN A 878 -25.37 -12.04 4.48
CA ASN A 878 -24.15 -12.70 4.06
C ASN A 878 -24.37 -14.21 3.88
N ALA A 879 -24.54 -14.65 2.64
CA ALA A 879 -24.69 -16.07 2.32
C ALA A 879 -23.53 -16.95 2.83
N LEU A 880 -22.32 -16.39 2.96
CA LEU A 880 -21.12 -17.10 3.42
C LEU A 880 -21.17 -17.47 4.91
N HIS A 881 -22.11 -16.91 5.68
CA HIS A 881 -22.38 -17.34 7.05
C HIS A 881 -23.03 -18.73 7.12
N PHE A 882 -23.63 -19.21 6.04
CA PHE A 882 -24.32 -20.50 5.99
C PHE A 882 -23.44 -21.58 5.34
N LYS A 883 -22.49 -22.13 6.11
CA LYS A 883 -21.68 -23.31 5.70
C LYS A 883 -22.23 -24.60 6.36
N GLY A 884 -22.23 -25.72 5.62
CA GLY A 884 -22.66 -27.05 6.10
C GLY A 884 -24.11 -27.46 5.75
N GLU A 885 -24.49 -28.71 6.04
CA GLU A 885 -25.82 -29.28 5.74
C GLU A 885 -26.81 -29.14 6.92
N GLY A 886 -28.09 -28.85 6.63
CA GLY A 886 -29.19 -28.77 7.61
C GLY A 886 -29.56 -27.35 8.09
N GLY A 887 -30.68 -27.22 8.81
CA GLY A 887 -31.18 -25.94 9.36
C GLY A 887 -32.18 -25.17 8.49
N ASN A 888 -33.05 -24.38 9.12
CA ASN A 888 -33.94 -23.44 8.42
C ASN A 888 -33.19 -22.11 8.21
N ARG A 889 -32.67 -21.88 7.01
CA ARG A 889 -31.82 -20.72 6.69
C ARG A 889 -32.43 -19.88 5.59
N ILE A 890 -32.31 -18.56 5.70
CA ILE A 890 -32.80 -17.62 4.69
C ILE A 890 -31.71 -16.58 4.41
N VAL A 891 -31.31 -16.46 3.14
CA VAL A 891 -30.48 -15.34 2.69
C VAL A 891 -31.41 -14.24 2.21
N GLY A 892 -31.35 -13.05 2.81
CA GLY A 892 -32.19 -11.95 2.36
C GLY A 892 -32.14 -10.70 3.21
N SER A 893 -32.86 -9.67 2.72
CA SER A 893 -32.90 -8.32 3.28
C SER A 893 -33.42 -8.29 4.72
N PHE A 894 -32.86 -7.39 5.54
CA PHE A 894 -33.39 -7.07 6.87
C PHE A 894 -34.31 -5.83 6.86
N THR A 895 -34.33 -5.05 5.78
CA THR A 895 -35.29 -3.96 5.56
C THR A 895 -36.54 -4.37 4.78
N ALA A 896 -36.54 -5.57 4.18
CA ALA A 896 -37.67 -6.22 3.53
C ALA A 896 -37.57 -7.74 3.78
N LEU A 897 -38.09 -8.21 4.92
CA LEU A 897 -37.88 -9.57 5.37
C LEU A 897 -38.56 -10.59 4.43
N PRO A 898 -37.85 -11.57 3.86
CA PRO A 898 -38.41 -12.66 3.04
C PRO A 898 -39.16 -13.72 3.88
N VAL A 899 -40.06 -13.26 4.75
CA VAL A 899 -40.85 -14.08 5.68
C VAL A 899 -42.31 -13.66 5.60
N GLU A 900 -43.22 -14.64 5.65
CA GLU A 900 -44.67 -14.40 5.61
C GLU A 900 -45.13 -13.56 6.80
N SER A 901 -46.09 -12.66 6.57
CA SER A 901 -46.66 -11.81 7.61
C SER A 901 -47.37 -12.62 8.70
N GLY A 902 -47.21 -12.23 9.96
CA GLY A 902 -47.86 -12.89 11.10
C GLY A 902 -47.48 -14.36 11.29
N SER A 903 -46.30 -14.78 10.86
CA SER A 903 -45.88 -16.19 10.90
C SER A 903 -44.93 -16.52 12.06
N ILE A 904 -44.36 -15.51 12.72
CA ILE A 904 -43.30 -15.66 13.74
C ILE A 904 -43.85 -15.40 15.16
N ASP A 905 -43.46 -16.24 16.11
CA ASP A 905 -43.84 -16.11 17.53
C ASP A 905 -42.82 -15.28 18.31
N TYR A 906 -41.53 -15.58 18.11
CA TYR A 906 -40.43 -14.86 18.75
C TYR A 906 -39.36 -14.46 17.74
N ALA A 907 -38.70 -13.33 17.96
CA ALA A 907 -37.57 -12.91 17.13
C ALA A 907 -36.36 -12.45 17.96
N ASN A 908 -35.17 -12.70 17.44
CA ASN A 908 -33.90 -12.17 17.92
C ASN A 908 -33.36 -11.16 16.90
N LEU A 909 -33.28 -9.89 17.30
CA LEU A 909 -32.77 -8.81 16.47
C LEU A 909 -31.41 -8.35 17.02
N SER A 910 -30.34 -8.96 16.52
CA SER A 910 -28.98 -8.74 17.05
C SER A 910 -28.25 -7.58 16.35
N LEU A 911 -27.87 -7.72 15.07
CA LEU A 911 -27.04 -6.70 14.38
C LEU A 911 -27.81 -5.85 13.36
N ALA A 912 -29.03 -6.21 12.99
CA ALA A 912 -29.77 -5.51 11.92
C ALA A 912 -29.94 -4.01 12.18
N LEU A 913 -30.20 -3.60 13.44
CA LEU A 913 -30.28 -2.18 13.79
C LEU A 913 -28.93 -1.47 13.72
N HIS A 914 -27.83 -2.18 13.99
CA HIS A 914 -26.47 -1.66 13.88
C HIS A 914 -26.06 -1.46 12.43
N TYR A 915 -26.46 -2.33 11.51
CA TYR A 915 -26.16 -2.17 10.07
C TYR A 915 -27.04 -1.11 9.41
N SER A 916 -28.30 -0.99 9.84
CA SER A 916 -29.26 -0.04 9.26
C SER A 916 -28.84 1.43 9.42
N ARG A 917 -29.09 2.22 8.39
CA ARG A 917 -28.83 3.66 8.38
C ARG A 917 -30.03 4.47 8.85
N PHE A 918 -29.78 5.52 9.63
CA PHE A 918 -30.83 6.46 10.05
C PHE A 918 -30.34 7.91 10.01
N VAL A 919 -30.64 8.60 8.91
CA VAL A 919 -30.31 10.02 8.69
C VAL A 919 -31.54 10.73 8.15
N PRO A 920 -32.49 11.14 9.02
CA PRO A 920 -33.74 11.75 8.59
C PRO A 920 -33.56 13.02 7.74
N SER A 921 -32.49 13.79 7.96
CA SER A 921 -32.17 14.98 7.16
C SER A 921 -31.83 14.68 5.70
N LYS A 922 -31.50 13.43 5.38
CA LYS A 922 -31.22 12.94 4.02
C LYS A 922 -32.32 12.02 3.49
N GLY A 923 -33.42 11.84 4.22
CA GLY A 923 -34.49 10.91 3.85
C GLY A 923 -34.16 9.44 4.10
N GLU A 924 -33.15 9.14 4.93
CA GLU A 924 -32.70 7.78 5.21
C GLU A 924 -33.36 7.24 6.49
N TYR A 925 -34.22 6.24 6.36
CA TYR A 925 -35.09 5.72 7.44
C TYR A 925 -35.01 4.20 7.64
N GLU A 926 -33.93 3.53 7.22
CA GLU A 926 -33.85 2.07 7.23
C GLU A 926 -34.12 1.45 8.61
N ARG A 927 -33.64 2.08 9.69
CA ARG A 927 -33.87 1.59 11.07
C ARG A 927 -35.36 1.51 11.43
N LEU A 928 -36.19 2.42 10.90
CA LEU A 928 -37.65 2.34 11.04
C LEU A 928 -38.22 1.20 10.20
N LYS A 929 -37.72 1.00 8.99
CA LYS A 929 -38.14 -0.11 8.11
C LYS A 929 -37.90 -1.46 8.76
N VAL A 930 -36.74 -1.65 9.39
CA VAL A 930 -36.42 -2.90 10.14
C VAL A 930 -37.46 -3.17 11.23
N LEU A 931 -37.82 -2.16 12.03
CA LEU A 931 -38.81 -2.32 13.10
C LEU A 931 -40.23 -2.54 12.55
N ALA A 932 -40.58 -1.91 11.43
CA ALA A 932 -41.86 -2.12 10.78
C ALA A 932 -41.98 -3.52 10.15
N GLU A 933 -40.92 -4.02 9.52
CA GLU A 933 -40.86 -5.39 9.04
C GLU A 933 -40.95 -6.39 10.19
N MET A 934 -40.34 -6.08 11.34
CA MET A 934 -40.51 -6.87 12.55
C MET A 934 -41.97 -6.91 13.00
N ASN A 935 -42.70 -5.79 12.94
CA ASN A 935 -44.13 -5.77 13.23
C ASN A 935 -44.86 -6.68 12.24
N ARG A 936 -44.58 -6.57 10.94
CA ARG A 936 -45.24 -7.35 9.90
C ARG A 936 -45.10 -8.86 10.09
N VAL A 937 -43.90 -9.36 10.42
CA VAL A 937 -43.64 -10.81 10.51
C VAL A 937 -44.12 -11.44 11.82
N LEU A 938 -44.18 -10.67 12.91
CA LEU A 938 -44.63 -11.17 14.22
C LEU A 938 -46.16 -11.36 14.26
N LYS A 939 -46.60 -12.40 14.95
CA LYS A 939 -48.00 -12.56 15.38
C LYS A 939 -48.37 -11.49 16.41
N ILE A 940 -49.65 -11.15 16.52
CA ILE A 940 -50.14 -10.34 17.65
C ILE A 940 -49.86 -11.11 18.95
N GLY A 941 -49.24 -10.44 19.93
CA GLY A 941 -48.70 -11.03 21.16
C GLY A 941 -47.30 -11.66 20.99
N GLY A 942 -46.77 -11.74 19.76
CA GLY A 942 -45.41 -12.17 19.50
C GLY A 942 -44.39 -11.17 20.03
N LYS A 943 -43.21 -11.65 20.41
CA LYS A 943 -42.18 -10.83 21.09
C LYS A 943 -40.85 -10.84 20.34
N THR A 944 -40.14 -9.72 20.35
CA THR A 944 -38.78 -9.62 19.81
C THR A 944 -37.80 -9.11 20.86
N VAL A 945 -36.61 -9.71 20.90
CA VAL A 945 -35.49 -9.27 21.74
C VAL A 945 -34.52 -8.46 20.86
N LEU A 946 -34.35 -7.19 21.19
CA LEU A 946 -33.40 -6.29 20.55
C LEU A 946 -32.17 -6.19 21.45
N ASN A 947 -31.01 -6.58 20.94
CA ASN A 947 -29.77 -6.53 21.71
C ASN A 947 -28.81 -5.50 21.11
N LEU A 948 -28.70 -4.33 21.74
CA LEU A 948 -27.75 -3.30 21.35
C LEU A 948 -26.37 -3.65 21.92
N MET A 949 -25.64 -4.38 21.09
CA MET A 949 -24.30 -4.90 21.36
C MET A 949 -23.19 -3.83 21.34
N TYR A 950 -22.03 -4.17 21.91
CA TYR A 950 -20.79 -3.37 21.91
C TYR A 950 -20.90 -1.97 22.53
N ASN A 951 -21.59 -1.87 23.66
CA ASN A 951 -21.83 -0.58 24.33
C ASN A 951 -22.57 0.43 23.44
N ALA A 952 -23.33 -0.06 22.44
CA ALA A 952 -24.28 0.76 21.71
C ALA A 952 -25.47 1.06 22.63
N ASP A 953 -25.93 2.30 22.58
CA ASP A 953 -27.10 2.75 23.32
C ASP A 953 -27.94 3.67 22.43
N LEU A 954 -29.13 4.01 22.88
CA LEU A 954 -30.02 4.96 22.22
C LEU A 954 -29.80 6.35 22.82
N LYS A 955 -29.81 7.39 21.98
CA LYS A 955 -29.67 8.77 22.45
C LYS A 955 -30.79 9.17 23.42
N SER A 956 -31.98 8.59 23.29
CA SER A 956 -33.09 8.78 24.22
C SER A 956 -34.02 7.56 24.24
N PHE A 957 -34.01 6.82 25.34
CA PHE A 957 -34.88 5.66 25.53
C PHE A 957 -36.37 6.02 25.59
N GLU A 958 -36.72 7.14 26.25
CA GLU A 958 -38.11 7.63 26.29
C GLU A 958 -38.67 7.94 24.89
N LYS A 959 -37.86 8.59 24.04
CA LYS A 959 -38.26 8.87 22.65
C LYS A 959 -38.34 7.59 21.81
N PHE A 960 -37.49 6.61 22.10
CA PHE A 960 -37.58 5.29 21.48
C PHE A 960 -38.89 4.60 21.84
N LYS A 961 -39.33 4.68 23.10
CA LYS A 961 -40.63 4.16 23.56
C LYS A 961 -41.79 4.73 22.74
N THR A 962 -41.82 6.04 22.53
CA THR A 962 -42.82 6.70 21.68
C THR A 962 -42.81 6.17 20.25
N ILE A 963 -41.64 5.89 19.67
CA ILE A 963 -41.52 5.36 18.31
C ILE A 963 -42.04 3.93 18.22
N VAL A 964 -41.66 3.04 19.15
CA VAL A 964 -42.10 1.64 19.08
C VAL A 964 -43.59 1.50 19.38
N GLU A 965 -44.17 2.35 20.23
CA GLU A 965 -45.62 2.45 20.43
C GLU A 965 -46.35 2.86 19.15
N ALA A 966 -45.82 3.84 18.42
CA ALA A 966 -46.35 4.22 17.10
C ALA A 966 -46.20 3.09 16.06
N LEU A 967 -45.21 2.20 16.24
CA LEU A 967 -44.99 1.01 15.41
C LEU A 967 -45.78 -0.22 15.90
N GLY A 968 -46.78 -0.03 16.77
CA GLY A 968 -47.67 -1.10 17.21
C GLY A 968 -47.04 -2.08 18.20
N PHE A 969 -46.01 -1.65 18.93
CA PHE A 969 -45.35 -2.43 19.97
C PHE A 969 -45.57 -1.87 21.37
N LYS A 970 -45.44 -2.74 22.36
CA LYS A 970 -45.32 -2.40 23.78
C LYS A 970 -43.97 -2.90 24.29
N ILE A 971 -43.27 -2.11 25.11
CA ILE A 971 -42.04 -2.56 25.79
C ILE A 971 -42.40 -3.52 26.91
N ASP A 972 -41.73 -4.68 26.93
CA ASP A 972 -41.76 -5.61 28.04
C ASP A 972 -40.68 -5.22 29.07
N GLU A 973 -41.10 -4.51 30.11
CA GLU A 973 -40.22 -3.97 31.17
C GLU A 973 -39.57 -5.09 32.01
N GLU A 974 -40.07 -6.33 31.97
CA GLU A 974 -39.47 -7.46 32.70
C GLU A 974 -38.12 -7.86 32.10
N TYR A 975 -38.02 -7.84 30.77
CA TYR A 975 -36.84 -8.28 30.01
C TYR A 975 -36.14 -7.13 29.28
N THR A 976 -36.25 -5.90 29.80
CA THR A 976 -35.64 -4.70 29.22
C THR A 976 -34.75 -4.02 30.26
N ASP A 977 -33.43 -4.08 30.06
CA ASP A 977 -32.46 -3.42 30.94
C ASP A 977 -31.06 -3.32 30.28
N ASN A 978 -30.17 -2.56 30.92
CA ASN A 978 -28.74 -2.65 30.69
C ASN A 978 -28.18 -3.92 31.34
N VAL A 979 -27.65 -4.82 30.52
CA VAL A 979 -27.02 -6.05 31.00
C VAL A 979 -25.52 -5.85 31.05
N ILE A 980 -24.95 -5.90 32.26
CA ILE A 980 -23.51 -5.81 32.50
C ILE A 980 -23.07 -7.06 33.26
N VAL A 981 -22.12 -7.81 32.71
CA VAL A 981 -21.53 -8.98 33.35
C VAL A 981 -20.02 -8.80 33.40
N GLY A 982 -19.52 -8.43 34.59
CA GLY A 982 -18.11 -8.21 34.85
C GLY A 982 -17.46 -7.22 33.87
N THR A 983 -16.30 -7.60 33.31
CA THR A 983 -15.64 -6.85 32.23
C THR A 983 -15.85 -7.49 30.86
N GLN A 984 -16.46 -8.68 30.82
CA GLN A 984 -16.55 -9.54 29.64
C GLN A 984 -17.74 -9.22 28.74
N TYR A 985 -18.85 -8.71 29.28
CA TYR A 985 -20.06 -8.47 28.48
C TYR A 985 -20.83 -7.23 28.97
N GLN A 986 -21.27 -6.41 28.01
CA GLN A 986 -22.13 -5.25 28.25
C GLN A 986 -23.01 -5.01 27.03
N SER A 987 -24.32 -4.93 27.21
CA SER A 987 -25.29 -4.57 26.16
C SER A 987 -26.54 -3.90 26.73
N ARG A 988 -27.30 -3.20 25.89
CA ARG A 988 -28.67 -2.76 26.20
C ARG A 988 -29.65 -3.75 25.58
N ILE A 989 -30.44 -4.45 26.40
CA ILE A 989 -31.47 -5.38 25.92
C ILE A 989 -32.82 -4.69 26.02
N ILE A 990 -33.61 -4.77 24.94
CA ILE A 990 -34.95 -4.20 24.86
C ILE A 990 -35.87 -5.27 24.28
N THR A 991 -36.92 -5.62 25.01
CA THR A 991 -37.90 -6.61 24.56
C THR A 991 -39.19 -5.90 24.16
N LEU A 992 -39.69 -6.19 22.95
CA LEU A 992 -40.93 -5.61 22.43
C LEU A 992 -41.97 -6.71 22.21
N GLU A 993 -43.22 -6.41 22.54
CA GLU A 993 -44.39 -7.24 22.27
C GLU A 993 -45.28 -6.55 21.23
N LYS A 994 -45.65 -7.27 20.17
CA LYS A 994 -46.57 -6.74 19.15
C LYS A 994 -47.99 -6.69 19.71
N ILE A 995 -48.58 -5.50 19.75
CA ILE A 995 -49.96 -5.30 20.23
C ILE A 995 -50.97 -5.09 19.10
N GLN A 996 -50.53 -4.54 17.97
CA GLN A 996 -51.37 -4.30 16.81
C GLN A 996 -50.55 -4.26 15.51
N ASP A 997 -51.23 -4.47 14.38
CA ASP A 997 -50.67 -4.22 13.06
C ASP A 997 -50.58 -2.70 12.79
N ILE A 998 -49.64 -2.32 11.93
CA ILE A 998 -49.45 -0.94 11.45
C ILE A 998 -49.93 -0.78 10.01
N ASP A 999 -49.95 0.46 9.52
CA ASP A 999 -50.25 0.72 8.11
C ASP A 999 -49.22 0.02 7.20
N PRO A 1000 -49.64 -0.70 6.15
CA PRO A 1000 -48.73 -1.34 5.20
C PRO A 1000 -47.78 -0.37 4.49
N ASP A 1001 -48.17 0.90 4.32
CA ASP A 1001 -47.29 1.93 3.78
C ASP A 1001 -46.48 2.59 4.90
N ILE A 1002 -45.21 2.21 4.97
CA ILE A 1002 -44.23 2.77 5.91
C ILE A 1002 -44.16 4.30 5.85
N ASN A 1003 -44.44 4.94 4.71
CA ASN A 1003 -44.38 6.39 4.58
C ASN A 1003 -45.51 7.06 5.38
N VAL A 1004 -46.68 6.43 5.45
CA VAL A 1004 -47.80 6.89 6.29
C VAL A 1004 -47.39 6.80 7.75
N VAL A 1005 -46.79 5.67 8.16
CA VAL A 1005 -46.28 5.48 9.52
C VAL A 1005 -45.21 6.51 9.88
N ILE A 1006 -44.25 6.77 9.00
CA ILE A 1006 -43.18 7.77 9.19
C ILE A 1006 -43.78 9.18 9.36
N SER A 1007 -44.83 9.50 8.60
CA SER A 1007 -45.49 10.82 8.66
C SER A 1007 -46.24 11.08 9.97
N ASN A 1008 -46.67 10.00 10.64
CA ASN A 1008 -47.38 10.05 11.92
C ASN A 1008 -46.44 10.09 13.15
N ILE A 1009 -45.15 9.80 12.97
CA ILE A 1009 -44.15 9.88 14.03
C ILE A 1009 -43.65 11.33 14.16
N ASP A 1010 -43.75 11.89 15.36
CA ASP A 1010 -43.20 13.21 15.66
C ASP A 1010 -41.67 13.23 15.38
N LYS A 1011 -41.22 14.23 14.61
CA LYS A 1011 -39.81 14.44 14.28
C LYS A 1011 -38.96 14.66 15.53
N GLU A 1012 -39.54 15.18 16.62
CA GLU A 1012 -38.84 15.31 17.90
C GLU A 1012 -38.47 13.95 18.50
N ALA A 1013 -39.21 12.89 18.19
CA ALA A 1013 -38.97 11.53 18.66
C ALA A 1013 -37.82 10.83 17.92
N TYR A 1014 -37.41 11.29 16.73
CA TYR A 1014 -36.35 10.66 15.91
C TYR A 1014 -35.00 10.52 16.63
N ASP A 1015 -34.73 11.33 17.63
CA ASP A 1015 -33.56 11.13 18.49
C ASP A 1015 -33.56 9.77 19.21
N GLY A 1016 -34.72 9.15 19.43
CA GLY A 1016 -34.85 7.81 20.01
C GLY A 1016 -34.27 6.70 19.14
N LEU A 1017 -34.08 6.93 17.84
CA LEU A 1017 -33.43 5.97 16.94
C LEU A 1017 -31.98 6.34 16.63
N LYS A 1018 -31.41 7.41 17.20
CA LYS A 1018 -30.00 7.74 16.97
C LYS A 1018 -29.10 7.04 17.99
N MET A 1019 -27.98 6.51 17.55
CA MET A 1019 -26.98 5.87 18.42
C MET A 1019 -25.76 6.79 18.58
N PRO A 1020 -25.43 7.26 19.80
CA PRO A 1020 -24.19 8.01 20.02
C PRO A 1020 -22.95 7.16 19.80
N LYS A 1021 -21.81 7.82 19.53
CA LYS A 1021 -20.50 7.17 19.48
C LYS A 1021 -20.05 6.82 20.91
N GLY A 1022 -20.22 5.57 21.30
CA GLY A 1022 -19.63 5.01 22.52
C GLY A 1022 -18.21 4.50 22.25
N SER A 1023 -17.31 4.63 23.23
CA SER A 1023 -16.08 3.84 23.28
C SER A 1023 -16.36 2.48 23.93
N CYS A 1024 -15.85 1.41 23.33
CA CYS A 1024 -15.94 0.07 23.90
C CYS A 1024 -14.70 -0.17 24.76
N GLY A 1025 -14.90 -0.38 26.07
CA GLY A 1025 -13.85 -0.67 27.06
C GLY A 1025 -13.96 -2.06 27.67
N LEU A 1026 -14.50 -3.04 26.94
CA LEU A 1026 -14.60 -4.43 27.41
C LEU A 1026 -13.20 -5.04 27.57
N LYS A 1027 -13.00 -5.77 28.66
CA LYS A 1027 -11.79 -6.58 28.90
C LYS A 1027 -12.20 -8.04 28.99
N ASN A 1028 -11.62 -8.87 28.11
CA ASN A 1028 -11.86 -10.32 28.02
C ASN A 1028 -13.26 -10.75 27.52
N PRO A 1029 -13.70 -10.34 26.30
CA PRO A 1029 -15.00 -10.70 25.75
C PRO A 1029 -15.21 -12.20 25.45
N ARG A 1030 -14.14 -13.00 25.57
CA ARG A 1030 -14.15 -14.44 25.29
C ARG A 1030 -14.67 -15.30 26.45
N LYS A 1031 -14.76 -14.74 27.67
CA LYS A 1031 -15.26 -15.50 28.83
C LYS A 1031 -16.75 -15.78 28.69
N ILE A 1032 -17.15 -17.03 28.90
CA ILE A 1032 -18.55 -17.44 28.83
C ILE A 1032 -19.35 -16.81 29.97
N VAL A 1033 -20.45 -16.14 29.64
CA VAL A 1033 -21.39 -15.59 30.61
C VAL A 1033 -22.24 -16.74 31.19
N ARG A 1034 -22.21 -16.90 32.53
CA ARG A 1034 -22.94 -17.98 33.24
C ARG A 1034 -24.30 -17.55 33.77
N ALA A 1035 -24.42 -16.27 34.11
CA ALA A 1035 -25.64 -15.65 34.59
C ALA A 1035 -25.58 -14.15 34.28
N PHE A 1036 -26.74 -13.53 34.19
CA PHE A 1036 -26.88 -12.11 33.94
C PHE A 1036 -28.05 -11.54 34.74
N VAL A 1037 -28.05 -10.22 34.96
CA VAL A 1037 -29.12 -9.54 35.69
C VAL A 1037 -29.90 -8.67 34.71
N VAL A 1038 -31.23 -8.78 34.75
CA VAL A 1038 -32.16 -7.91 34.01
C VAL A 1038 -33.20 -7.42 35.00
N ASN A 1039 -33.38 -6.10 35.08
CA ASN A 1039 -34.34 -5.45 35.96
C ASN A 1039 -34.23 -5.91 37.43
N GLY A 1040 -33.00 -6.11 37.90
CA GLY A 1040 -32.69 -6.58 39.26
C GLY A 1040 -32.92 -8.08 39.52
N VAL A 1041 -33.39 -8.85 38.54
CA VAL A 1041 -33.59 -10.30 38.63
C VAL A 1041 -32.38 -11.02 38.03
N ASN A 1042 -31.87 -12.04 38.73
CA ASN A 1042 -30.74 -12.83 38.28
C ASN A 1042 -31.21 -14.04 37.46
N HIS A 1043 -30.73 -14.14 36.21
CA HIS A 1043 -31.06 -15.20 35.26
C HIS A 1043 -29.84 -16.09 35.01
N PRO A 1044 -29.87 -17.38 35.39
CA PRO A 1044 -28.85 -18.33 34.98
C PRO A 1044 -28.97 -18.61 33.48
N VAL A 1045 -27.84 -18.58 32.76
CA VAL A 1045 -27.83 -18.88 31.32
C VAL A 1045 -28.21 -20.34 31.11
N LYS A 1046 -29.15 -20.59 30.21
CA LYS A 1046 -29.58 -21.94 29.83
C LYS A 1046 -28.72 -22.43 28.66
N PHE A 1047 -27.65 -23.18 28.97
CA PHE A 1047 -26.75 -23.75 27.98
C PHE A 1047 -27.38 -24.96 27.27
N ASN A 1048 -26.95 -25.19 26.02
CA ASN A 1048 -27.11 -26.47 25.34
C ASN A 1048 -25.96 -27.43 25.69
N ASP A 1049 -26.08 -28.69 25.28
CA ASP A 1049 -25.08 -29.72 25.59
C ASP A 1049 -23.67 -29.33 25.11
N SER A 1050 -23.56 -28.71 23.93
CA SER A 1050 -22.27 -28.29 23.36
C SER A 1050 -21.61 -27.17 24.15
N ASP A 1051 -22.33 -26.10 24.47
CA ASP A 1051 -21.80 -24.98 25.24
C ASP A 1051 -21.52 -25.37 26.69
N GLN A 1052 -22.33 -26.27 27.25
CA GLN A 1052 -22.10 -26.84 28.58
C GLN A 1052 -20.78 -27.61 28.64
N ALA A 1053 -20.50 -28.46 27.62
CA ALA A 1053 -19.22 -29.19 27.54
C ALA A 1053 -18.01 -28.24 27.48
N VAL A 1054 -18.10 -27.16 26.69
CA VAL A 1054 -17.05 -26.14 26.61
C VAL A 1054 -16.86 -25.41 27.95
N LEU A 1055 -17.96 -25.07 28.63
CA LEU A 1055 -17.91 -24.40 29.92
C LEU A 1055 -17.29 -25.29 31.02
N GLU A 1056 -17.64 -26.58 31.03
CA GLU A 1056 -17.10 -27.58 31.96
C GLU A 1056 -15.60 -27.80 31.72
N GLU A 1057 -15.19 -27.90 30.45
CA GLU A 1057 -13.79 -28.00 30.08
C GLU A 1057 -13.00 -26.75 30.51
N GLU A 1058 -13.48 -25.54 30.18
CA GLU A 1058 -12.84 -24.28 30.59
C GLU A 1058 -12.72 -24.19 32.12
N THR A 1059 -13.76 -24.61 32.85
CA THR A 1059 -13.77 -24.60 34.32
C THR A 1059 -12.77 -25.59 34.90
N THR A 1060 -12.70 -26.79 34.34
CA THR A 1060 -11.74 -27.83 34.73
C THR A 1060 -10.31 -27.34 34.51
N ILE A 1061 -9.99 -26.85 33.31
CA ILE A 1061 -8.67 -26.32 32.98
C ILE A 1061 -8.31 -25.10 33.84
N MET A 1062 -9.24 -24.19 34.12
CA MET A 1062 -8.96 -23.06 35.02
C MET A 1062 -8.67 -23.54 36.44
N THR A 1063 -9.45 -24.50 36.95
CA THR A 1063 -9.35 -24.99 38.33
C THR A 1063 -8.04 -25.76 38.55
N GLU A 1064 -7.70 -26.68 37.65
CA GLU A 1064 -6.45 -27.45 37.70
C GLU A 1064 -5.22 -26.52 37.66
N GLY A 1065 -5.22 -25.53 36.77
CA GLY A 1065 -4.08 -24.63 36.64
C GLY A 1065 -3.97 -23.62 37.79
N GLU A 1066 -5.10 -23.17 38.37
CA GLU A 1066 -5.11 -22.38 39.62
C GLU A 1066 -4.61 -23.21 40.81
N GLN A 1067 -4.97 -24.49 40.89
CA GLN A 1067 -4.43 -25.40 41.91
C GLN A 1067 -2.92 -25.56 41.77
N LEU A 1068 -2.41 -25.78 40.55
CA LEU A 1068 -0.98 -25.82 40.27
C LEU A 1068 -0.28 -24.51 40.66
N ARG A 1069 -0.86 -23.35 40.28
CA ARG A 1069 -0.32 -22.03 40.64
C ARG A 1069 -0.23 -21.87 42.15
N ASN A 1070 -1.29 -22.23 42.87
CA ASN A 1070 -1.36 -22.08 44.33
C ASN A 1070 -0.43 -23.05 45.06
N MET A 1071 -0.30 -24.28 44.56
CA MET A 1071 0.60 -25.31 45.12
C MET A 1071 2.06 -24.85 45.13
N TYR A 1072 2.51 -24.18 44.07
CA TYR A 1072 3.90 -23.73 43.91
C TYR A 1072 4.12 -22.24 44.24
N GLY A 1073 3.09 -21.51 44.67
CA GLY A 1073 3.20 -20.09 45.02
C GLY A 1073 3.38 -19.14 43.83
N GLY A 1074 2.99 -19.56 42.62
CA GLY A 1074 3.01 -18.75 41.39
C GLY A 1074 3.44 -19.53 40.15
N VAL A 1075 3.02 -19.09 38.95
CA VAL A 1075 3.27 -19.78 37.67
C VAL A 1075 4.77 -19.99 37.40
N LYS A 1076 5.60 -19.01 37.79
CA LYS A 1076 7.06 -19.07 37.67
C LYS A 1076 7.68 -20.29 38.37
N TYR A 1077 7.11 -20.70 39.50
CA TYR A 1077 7.69 -21.70 40.39
C TYR A 1077 7.19 -23.11 40.12
N ILE A 1078 6.22 -23.28 39.20
CA ILE A 1078 5.71 -24.60 38.82
C ILE A 1078 6.85 -25.39 38.14
N PRO A 1079 7.20 -26.59 38.65
CA PRO A 1079 8.18 -27.46 38.03
C PRO A 1079 7.81 -27.81 36.59
N ARG A 1080 8.84 -28.01 35.77
CA ARG A 1080 8.66 -28.31 34.34
C ARG A 1080 7.85 -29.58 34.11
N ASP A 1081 8.15 -30.63 34.86
CA ASP A 1081 7.51 -31.93 34.70
C ASP A 1081 6.02 -31.86 35.04
N ASP A 1082 5.64 -31.07 36.05
CA ASP A 1082 4.23 -30.86 36.41
C ASP A 1082 3.47 -30.08 35.34
N ILE A 1083 4.09 -29.08 34.71
CA ILE A 1083 3.47 -28.36 33.58
C ILE A 1083 3.14 -29.32 32.44
N ILE A 1084 4.11 -30.16 32.06
CA ILE A 1084 3.98 -31.12 30.95
C ILE A 1084 2.98 -32.23 31.31
N GLN A 1085 3.06 -32.81 32.51
CA GLN A 1085 2.18 -33.89 32.95
C GLN A 1085 0.71 -33.46 32.99
N ASN A 1086 0.44 -32.20 33.33
CA ASN A 1086 -0.92 -31.65 33.36
C ASN A 1086 -1.36 -31.08 32.00
N GLY A 1087 -0.52 -31.21 30.96
CA GLY A 1087 -0.83 -30.79 29.59
C GLY A 1087 -0.95 -29.28 29.41
N TYR A 1088 -0.26 -28.49 30.24
CA TYR A 1088 -0.17 -27.04 30.08
C TYR A 1088 1.11 -26.65 29.32
N ALA A 1089 1.10 -25.44 28.77
CA ALA A 1089 2.30 -24.76 28.32
C ALA A 1089 2.55 -23.51 29.17
N ARG A 1090 3.82 -23.21 29.43
CA ARG A 1090 4.24 -22.01 30.16
C ARG A 1090 5.09 -21.14 29.26
N VAL A 1091 4.83 -19.82 29.27
CA VAL A 1091 5.58 -18.83 28.50
C VAL A 1091 5.89 -17.58 29.33
N LEU A 1092 7.08 -17.01 29.14
CA LEU A 1092 7.50 -15.73 29.70
C LEU A 1092 7.16 -14.61 28.72
N ILE A 1093 6.19 -13.78 29.08
CA ILE A 1093 5.77 -12.61 28.30
C ILE A 1093 6.00 -11.37 29.17
N ALA A 1094 6.80 -10.42 28.69
CA ALA A 1094 7.01 -9.13 29.36
C ALA A 1094 7.38 -9.24 30.86
N ASN A 1095 8.29 -10.17 31.17
CA ASN A 1095 8.73 -10.53 32.53
C ASN A 1095 7.68 -11.22 33.43
N LYS A 1096 6.55 -11.68 32.88
CA LYS A 1096 5.54 -12.46 33.61
C LYS A 1096 5.39 -13.84 33.00
N TYR A 1097 5.37 -14.86 33.85
CA TYR A 1097 5.07 -16.23 33.42
C TYR A 1097 3.57 -16.41 33.31
N VAL A 1098 3.15 -17.01 32.20
CA VAL A 1098 1.76 -17.28 31.89
C VAL A 1098 1.65 -18.78 31.58
N LEU A 1099 0.64 -19.42 32.17
CA LEU A 1099 0.29 -20.81 31.92
C LEU A 1099 -0.93 -20.84 31.01
N PHE A 1100 -0.93 -21.68 29.99
CA PHE A 1100 -2.08 -21.81 29.10
C PHE A 1100 -2.30 -23.24 28.64
N LYS A 1101 -3.53 -23.53 28.21
CA LYS A 1101 -3.94 -24.84 27.67
C LYS A 1101 -5.07 -24.63 26.67
N LYS A 1102 -5.01 -25.33 25.54
CA LYS A 1102 -6.00 -25.27 24.46
C LYS A 1102 -7.24 -26.07 24.84
N LEU A 1103 -8.42 -25.58 24.44
CA LEU A 1103 -9.67 -26.32 24.55
C LEU A 1103 -9.74 -27.39 23.45
N GLN A 1104 -10.23 -28.57 23.80
CA GLN A 1104 -10.45 -29.68 22.89
C GLN A 1104 -11.83 -29.57 22.21
N ASN A 1105 -12.84 -29.06 22.92
CA ASN A 1105 -14.21 -28.97 22.41
C ASN A 1105 -14.54 -27.63 21.73
N ASN A 1106 -13.57 -26.72 21.59
CA ASN A 1106 -13.78 -25.39 20.99
C ASN A 1106 -12.47 -24.76 20.54
N ASN A 1107 -12.56 -23.74 19.69
CA ASN A 1107 -11.43 -22.87 19.39
C ASN A 1107 -11.11 -21.98 20.60
N GLY A 1108 -9.81 -21.81 20.84
CA GLY A 1108 -9.27 -20.87 21.82
C GLY A 1108 -8.60 -21.50 23.03
N VAL A 1109 -8.02 -20.64 23.86
CA VAL A 1109 -7.15 -21.04 24.97
C VAL A 1109 -7.64 -20.55 26.32
N VAL A 1110 -7.29 -21.28 27.37
CA VAL A 1110 -7.44 -20.86 28.75
C VAL A 1110 -6.09 -20.35 29.23
N ILE A 1111 -6.05 -19.12 29.75
CA ILE A 1111 -4.83 -18.43 30.18
C ILE A 1111 -4.89 -18.14 31.68
N ILE A 1112 -3.84 -18.53 32.39
CA ILE A 1112 -3.67 -18.38 33.84
C ILE A 1112 -2.37 -17.62 34.10
N ARG A 1113 -2.43 -16.60 34.95
CA ARG A 1113 -1.31 -15.68 35.23
C ARG A 1113 -0.81 -15.80 36.65
#